data_AF-A0A8T2SUJ8-F1
#
_entry.id   AF-A0A8T2SUJ8-F1
#
_cell.length_a   1.000
_cell.length_b   1.000
_cell.length_c   1.000
_cell.angle_alpha   90.00
_cell.angle_beta   90.00
_cell.angle_gamma   90.00
#
_symmetry.space_group_name_H-M   'P 1'
#
loop_
_entity.id
_entity.type
_entity.pdbx_description
1 polymer ?
#
loop_
_entity_poly.entity_id
_entity_poly.type
_entity_poly.pdbx_seq_one_letter_code
_entity_poly.pdbx_strand_id
1 'polypeptide(L)'
;MGYKGGGLGKNAQGIAAPIEVKLRPKNMGMGFNDYKEVSSVSSVLLSSLDAPEEGEAKGKEPKPKEKLWSKKSKGRKKDLKTADDLLIMKSEQAVETVQTILDMRGPQPRVVTNLEHLNAEQSDIDDDVPMPELQHNLRLIVDLVEADIQTIHKKMKQEKETTVLLEKERVRLQKEVDRQKNQIGTLELLTTTLVDIQQKIASGVMQLDSVAAAFSSLQDDYAEEYKLHNLSAVALSFGLPLMVKVFSGWEPLLQPHHGTDILVVWKQLLQGDDPIDYSVFPDANSYSDSPYVQLIMEAVFPSLRFAAVNTWEPRDPEPMLRFLETWENLLPKSVLHSILEHLVMPKLSLAVDQWDPRQETVPIHAWLHPWLPLLGQRMEPLYHPIRFKLESALRAWHASDTSAYALLSPWQTVFDSSSWEMLLVKSIVPKLMAALQELVINPRAQQLEPFRWVMAWGNAVPIHHMVTLLETGFFVKWRQVLYNWLCSTPDFEEVTRWYLGWKSLFTPELLANERIRWYLQNALEMMDQAVEGMPVVQPGAKENISYLRITERRQFENQQQATAAAGAYSQEHAPLSASVGRDNGNTEMSLKEVVEMFAEQNDVQFLPKVGRLHEGFQVYGFGSVSICMDNAQQRLYAQSGDRWVPVSLEQLLDMNRIPSKRWK
;
A
#
# COMPACT_ATOMS: atom_id res chain seq x y z
N MET A 1 -38.17 -40.60 -82.33
CA MET A 1 -38.45 -39.57 -81.31
C MET A 1 -38.06 -40.17 -79.97
N GLY A 2 -37.03 -39.80 -79.23
CA GLY A 2 -36.06 -38.72 -79.35
C GLY A 2 -35.32 -38.62 -78.02
N TYR A 3 -34.32 -39.47 -77.78
CA TYR A 3 -33.26 -39.18 -76.81
C TYR A 3 -32.08 -38.62 -77.61
N LYS A 4 -31.83 -37.31 -77.48
CA LYS A 4 -30.72 -36.62 -78.15
C LYS A 4 -29.49 -36.76 -77.24
N GLY A 5 -28.55 -37.60 -77.65
CA GLY A 5 -27.35 -37.91 -76.87
C GLY A 5 -26.46 -36.70 -76.58
N GLY A 6 -26.48 -36.24 -75.33
CA GLY A 6 -25.49 -35.34 -74.74
C GLY A 6 -24.92 -35.97 -73.47
N GLY A 7 -23.61 -35.87 -73.24
CA GLY A 7 -22.97 -36.60 -72.14
C GLY A 7 -23.10 -35.92 -70.78
N LEU A 8 -22.79 -36.69 -69.73
CA LEU A 8 -23.06 -36.35 -68.33
C LEU A 8 -22.28 -35.12 -67.85
N GLY A 9 -23.01 -34.10 -67.37
CA GLY A 9 -22.51 -32.86 -66.80
C GLY A 9 -23.62 -31.80 -66.82
N LYS A 10 -23.63 -30.85 -65.88
CA LYS A 10 -24.71 -29.84 -65.75
C LYS A 10 -24.93 -29.01 -67.03
N ASN A 11 -23.94 -29.01 -67.94
CA ASN A 11 -23.94 -28.34 -69.24
C ASN A 11 -23.74 -29.28 -70.46
N ALA A 12 -24.05 -30.59 -70.34
CA ALA A 12 -23.94 -31.57 -71.44
C ALA A 12 -22.53 -31.75 -72.09
N GLN A 13 -21.46 -31.55 -71.32
CA GLN A 13 -20.06 -31.59 -71.81
C GLN A 13 -19.40 -32.99 -71.77
N GLY A 14 -20.12 -34.04 -71.39
CA GLY A 14 -19.58 -35.40 -71.38
C GLY A 14 -19.49 -36.02 -72.78
N ILE A 15 -18.51 -36.89 -73.01
CA ILE A 15 -18.33 -37.61 -74.28
C ILE A 15 -19.45 -38.65 -74.44
N ALA A 16 -20.21 -38.56 -75.55
CA ALA A 16 -21.44 -39.33 -75.79
C ALA A 16 -21.31 -40.46 -76.83
N ALA A 17 -20.10 -40.87 -77.21
CA ALA A 17 -19.88 -41.95 -78.18
C ALA A 17 -19.16 -43.16 -77.53
N PRO A 18 -19.67 -44.39 -77.64
CA PRO A 18 -18.95 -45.60 -77.23
C PRO A 18 -17.77 -45.86 -78.19
N ILE A 19 -16.66 -46.37 -77.66
CA ILE A 19 -15.45 -46.71 -78.42
C ILE A 19 -15.74 -47.91 -79.34
N GLU A 20 -15.68 -47.72 -80.66
CA GLU A 20 -15.80 -48.79 -81.66
C GLU A 20 -14.47 -49.56 -81.82
N VAL A 21 -14.51 -50.90 -81.72
CA VAL A 21 -13.36 -51.78 -81.92
C VAL A 21 -13.25 -52.16 -83.40
N LYS A 22 -12.19 -51.72 -84.08
CA LYS A 22 -11.85 -52.17 -85.44
C LYS A 22 -10.86 -53.35 -85.38
N LEU A 23 -11.29 -54.51 -85.89
CA LEU A 23 -10.44 -55.70 -86.07
C LEU A 23 -9.40 -55.48 -87.18
N ARG A 24 -8.13 -55.79 -86.91
CA ARG A 24 -7.06 -55.82 -87.93
C ARG A 24 -7.22 -57.02 -88.88
N PRO A 25 -6.86 -56.90 -90.18
CA PRO A 25 -6.79 -58.03 -91.09
C PRO A 25 -5.69 -59.03 -90.67
N LYS A 26 -5.94 -60.33 -90.86
CA LYS A 26 -5.01 -61.43 -90.51
C LYS A 26 -3.75 -61.41 -91.40
N ASN A 27 -2.59 -61.68 -90.77
CA ASN A 27 -1.24 -61.83 -91.38
C ASN A 27 -0.51 -60.56 -91.83
N MET A 28 -0.53 -59.47 -91.05
CA MET A 28 0.32 -58.30 -91.29
C MET A 28 1.32 -58.08 -90.14
N GLY A 29 2.62 -58.11 -90.46
CA GLY A 29 3.71 -57.93 -89.49
C GLY A 29 3.89 -56.48 -89.04
N MET A 30 4.31 -56.27 -87.79
CA MET A 30 4.57 -54.93 -87.24
C MET A 30 5.70 -54.24 -88.04
N GLY A 31 5.38 -53.13 -88.72
CA GLY A 31 6.36 -52.24 -89.36
C GLY A 31 6.30 -52.13 -90.89
N PHE A 32 5.20 -52.49 -91.55
CA PHE A 32 5.08 -52.38 -93.02
C PHE A 32 4.08 -51.29 -93.44
N ASN A 33 4.58 -50.25 -94.13
CA ASN A 33 3.89 -49.15 -94.82
C ASN A 33 2.87 -48.30 -94.02
N ASP A 34 3.36 -47.48 -93.08
CA ASP A 34 2.72 -46.23 -92.59
C ASP A 34 1.18 -46.21 -92.50
N TYR A 35 0.60 -47.28 -91.96
CA TYR A 35 -0.83 -47.32 -91.68
C TYR A 35 -1.11 -46.46 -90.44
N LYS A 36 -1.67 -45.26 -90.65
CA LYS A 36 -2.05 -44.32 -89.58
C LYS A 36 -3.26 -44.84 -88.81
N GLU A 37 -3.02 -45.57 -87.72
CA GLU A 37 -3.99 -45.72 -86.63
C GLU A 37 -3.92 -44.47 -85.72
N VAL A 38 -5.07 -43.83 -85.51
CA VAL A 38 -5.19 -42.56 -84.79
C VAL A 38 -5.21 -42.85 -83.28
N SER A 39 -4.10 -42.67 -82.57
CA SER A 39 -4.10 -42.75 -81.10
C SER A 39 -4.26 -41.36 -80.50
N SER A 40 -5.45 -41.09 -79.97
CA SER A 40 -5.67 -40.00 -79.03
C SER A 40 -5.30 -40.47 -77.63
N VAL A 41 -4.41 -39.70 -77.00
CA VAL A 41 -4.18 -39.55 -75.54
C VAL A 41 -4.03 -40.84 -74.73
N SER A 42 -2.79 -41.23 -74.43
CA SER A 42 -2.26 -41.61 -73.09
C SER A 42 -1.06 -42.56 -73.23
N SER A 43 0.14 -42.08 -72.88
CA SER A 43 1.25 -42.88 -72.31
C SER A 43 2.45 -41.97 -72.10
N VAL A 44 2.36 -41.13 -71.08
CA VAL A 44 3.55 -40.74 -70.31
C VAL A 44 3.65 -41.78 -69.19
N LEU A 45 4.87 -42.25 -68.93
CA LEU A 45 5.29 -43.27 -67.96
C LEU A 45 5.16 -44.71 -68.52
N LEU A 46 6.16 -45.58 -68.48
CA LEU A 46 7.36 -45.63 -67.64
C LEU A 46 8.24 -46.78 -68.17
N SER A 47 9.58 -46.70 -68.07
CA SER A 47 10.37 -47.81 -67.49
C SER A 47 11.89 -47.64 -67.66
N SER A 48 12.55 -47.31 -66.55
CA SER A 48 13.92 -47.68 -66.20
C SER A 48 13.81 -48.20 -64.76
N LEU A 49 13.69 -49.52 -64.55
CA LEU A 49 14.74 -50.54 -64.41
C LEU A 49 15.53 -50.40 -63.10
N ASP A 50 15.40 -51.44 -62.27
CA ASP A 50 16.44 -52.00 -61.38
C ASP A 50 16.55 -53.48 -61.83
N ALA A 51 17.60 -53.93 -62.50
CA ALA A 51 18.94 -54.35 -62.04
C ALA A 51 19.09 -55.88 -62.31
N PRO A 52 20.31 -56.46 -62.39
CA PRO A 52 20.83 -57.07 -63.62
C PRO A 52 21.05 -58.60 -63.52
N GLU A 53 21.32 -59.27 -64.64
CA GLU A 53 22.42 -60.26 -64.72
C GLU A 53 22.74 -60.72 -66.16
N GLU A 54 23.98 -61.16 -66.27
CA GLU A 54 24.88 -61.55 -67.36
C GLU A 54 24.34 -62.44 -68.50
N GLY A 55 25.02 -62.41 -69.65
CA GLY A 55 24.97 -63.53 -70.60
C GLY A 55 25.34 -63.23 -72.05
N GLU A 56 26.52 -63.66 -72.46
CA GLU A 56 27.17 -63.55 -73.77
C GLU A 56 26.40 -64.06 -75.02
N ALA A 57 26.59 -63.28 -76.10
CA ALA A 57 27.08 -63.69 -77.42
C ALA A 57 26.19 -64.35 -78.53
N LYS A 58 26.62 -63.99 -79.75
CA LYS A 58 26.49 -64.63 -81.08
C LYS A 58 25.33 -64.20 -82.00
N GLY A 59 25.60 -63.12 -82.75
CA GLY A 59 25.94 -63.19 -84.18
C GLY A 59 24.94 -63.79 -85.18
N LYS A 60 24.55 -62.99 -86.18
CA LYS A 60 24.74 -63.26 -87.63
C LYS A 60 24.27 -62.07 -88.48
N GLU A 61 25.15 -61.59 -89.37
CA GLU A 61 24.84 -60.68 -90.48
C GLU A 61 23.82 -61.34 -91.45
N PRO A 62 23.11 -60.55 -92.30
CA PRO A 62 23.69 -60.24 -93.61
C PRO A 62 23.53 -58.77 -94.07
N LYS A 63 24.60 -58.30 -94.72
CA LYS A 63 24.79 -57.07 -95.53
C LYS A 63 24.07 -57.16 -96.91
N PRO A 64 24.21 -56.19 -97.84
CA PRO A 64 24.52 -54.75 -97.74
C PRO A 64 23.60 -53.88 -98.64
N LYS A 65 23.75 -52.54 -98.58
CA LYS A 65 23.85 -51.68 -99.78
C LYS A 65 24.51 -50.35 -99.40
N GLU A 66 25.68 -50.11 -99.96
CA GLU A 66 26.56 -48.96 -99.75
C GLU A 66 25.96 -47.62 -100.24
N LYS A 67 26.31 -46.53 -99.55
CA LYS A 67 26.38 -45.16 -100.12
C LYS A 67 27.58 -44.38 -99.54
N LEU A 68 28.73 -44.52 -100.20
CA LEU A 68 29.65 -43.50 -100.76
C LEU A 68 29.95 -42.12 -100.08
N TRP A 69 29.56 -41.80 -98.84
CA TRP A 69 30.00 -40.56 -98.16
C TRP A 69 30.88 -40.76 -96.92
N SER A 70 31.17 -42.01 -96.56
CA SER A 70 32.10 -42.33 -95.47
C SER A 70 33.55 -42.36 -95.97
N LYS A 71 34.17 -41.18 -96.13
CA LYS A 71 35.63 -41.06 -96.05
C LYS A 71 35.99 -40.70 -94.62
N LYS A 72 36.64 -41.66 -93.96
CA LYS A 72 37.14 -41.64 -92.59
C LYS A 72 37.99 -40.39 -92.30
N SER A 73 37.47 -39.50 -91.46
CA SER A 73 38.32 -38.85 -90.44
C SER A 73 38.33 -39.78 -89.23
N LYS A 74 39.51 -40.15 -88.72
CA LYS A 74 39.67 -40.95 -87.50
C LYS A 74 39.06 -40.16 -86.32
N GLY A 75 37.82 -40.48 -85.97
CA GLY A 75 37.14 -39.87 -84.82
C GLY A 75 37.79 -40.30 -83.52
N ARG A 76 38.36 -39.35 -82.77
CA ARG A 76 38.48 -39.43 -81.30
C ARG A 76 37.14 -39.92 -80.74
N LYS A 77 37.15 -40.87 -79.80
CA LYS A 77 35.96 -41.15 -78.96
C LYS A 77 35.52 -39.79 -78.41
N LYS A 78 34.34 -39.31 -78.83
CA LYS A 78 33.70 -38.16 -78.19
C LYS A 78 33.01 -38.72 -76.96
N ASP A 79 33.51 -38.37 -75.78
CA ASP A 79 32.84 -38.68 -74.53
C ASP A 79 31.47 -37.98 -74.57
N LEU A 80 30.40 -38.77 -74.58
CA LEU A 80 29.04 -38.27 -74.53
C LEU A 80 28.81 -37.75 -73.12
N LYS A 81 28.59 -36.45 -72.95
CA LYS A 81 28.24 -35.87 -71.65
C LYS A 81 26.78 -36.20 -71.33
N THR A 82 26.54 -36.83 -70.19
CA THR A 82 25.19 -37.11 -69.69
C THR A 82 24.59 -35.84 -69.09
N ALA A 83 23.25 -35.75 -69.01
CA ALA A 83 22.57 -34.61 -68.41
C ALA A 83 23.03 -34.35 -66.96
N ASP A 84 23.32 -35.41 -66.20
CA ASP A 84 23.86 -35.33 -64.84
C ASP A 84 25.32 -34.84 -64.81
N ASP A 85 26.16 -35.28 -65.75
CA ASP A 85 27.56 -34.82 -65.86
C ASP A 85 27.66 -33.33 -66.20
N LEU A 86 26.72 -32.80 -67.01
CA LEU A 86 26.64 -31.37 -67.35
C LEU A 86 26.26 -30.51 -66.14
N LEU A 87 25.33 -30.99 -65.32
CA LEU A 87 24.91 -30.29 -64.11
C LEU A 87 25.99 -30.30 -63.02
N ILE A 88 26.74 -31.40 -62.89
CA ILE A 88 27.90 -31.50 -61.98
C ILE A 88 29.00 -30.52 -62.42
N MET A 89 29.42 -30.57 -63.70
CA MET A 89 30.47 -29.68 -64.23
C MET A 89 30.13 -28.18 -64.07
N LYS A 90 28.87 -27.79 -64.29
CA LYS A 90 28.46 -26.39 -64.10
C LYS A 90 28.22 -26.00 -62.65
N SER A 91 27.87 -26.93 -61.77
CA SER A 91 27.81 -26.66 -60.33
C SER A 91 29.20 -26.38 -59.74
N GLU A 92 30.25 -27.02 -60.28
CA GLU A 92 31.65 -26.74 -59.93
C GLU A 92 32.15 -25.41 -60.51
N GLN A 93 31.76 -25.06 -61.75
CA GLN A 93 32.10 -23.76 -62.37
C GLN A 93 31.38 -22.55 -61.76
N ALA A 94 30.16 -22.71 -61.24
CA ALA A 94 29.43 -21.62 -60.60
C ALA A 94 30.03 -21.18 -59.25
N VAL A 95 31.00 -21.92 -58.71
CA VAL A 95 31.68 -21.64 -57.43
C VAL A 95 32.97 -20.81 -57.63
N GLU A 96 33.44 -20.58 -58.86
CA GLU A 96 34.54 -19.65 -59.13
C GLU A 96 34.06 -18.19 -59.11
N THR A 97 34.34 -17.52 -58.00
CA THR A 97 34.11 -16.09 -57.78
C THR A 97 34.90 -15.23 -58.78
N VAL A 98 34.21 -14.62 -59.75
CA VAL A 98 34.80 -13.69 -60.73
C VAL A 98 35.13 -12.35 -60.05
N GLN A 99 36.41 -12.09 -59.75
CA GLN A 99 36.91 -10.74 -59.46
C GLN A 99 37.17 -10.01 -60.78
N THR A 100 36.52 -8.86 -61.00
CA THR A 100 36.66 -8.04 -62.21
C THR A 100 37.93 -7.18 -62.16
N ILE A 101 38.89 -7.42 -63.06
CA ILE A 101 40.14 -6.65 -63.20
C ILE A 101 40.00 -5.66 -64.36
N LEU A 102 40.37 -4.39 -64.18
CA LEU A 102 40.25 -3.33 -65.20
C LEU A 102 41.62 -3.05 -65.86
N ASP A 103 41.75 -3.30 -67.16
CA ASP A 103 42.97 -3.01 -67.93
C ASP A 103 42.91 -1.59 -68.53
N MET A 104 43.94 -0.79 -68.26
CA MET A 104 44.05 0.64 -68.57
C MET A 104 45.12 0.96 -69.63
N ARG A 105 45.71 -0.05 -70.31
CA ARG A 105 46.83 0.18 -71.25
C ARG A 105 46.44 0.73 -72.62
N GLY A 106 45.14 0.87 -72.91
CA GLY A 106 44.61 1.46 -74.14
C GLY A 106 43.89 2.80 -73.92
N PRO A 107 43.46 3.50 -74.98
CA PRO A 107 42.76 4.78 -74.89
C PRO A 107 41.42 4.75 -74.12
N GLN A 108 40.88 3.55 -73.84
CA GLN A 108 39.72 3.36 -72.97
C GLN A 108 39.89 2.14 -72.05
N PRO A 109 39.35 2.18 -70.82
CA PRO A 109 39.45 1.10 -69.85
C PRO A 109 38.59 -0.12 -70.22
N ARG A 110 39.16 -1.34 -70.16
CA ARG A 110 38.45 -2.60 -70.46
C ARG A 110 38.39 -3.51 -69.22
N VAL A 111 37.21 -3.99 -68.87
CA VAL A 111 37.02 -4.99 -67.80
C VAL A 111 37.37 -6.38 -68.33
N VAL A 112 38.32 -7.06 -67.69
CA VAL A 112 38.76 -8.43 -68.00
C VAL A 112 38.35 -9.32 -66.83
N THR A 113 37.45 -10.26 -67.09
CA THR A 113 36.90 -11.19 -66.08
C THR A 113 37.63 -12.53 -66.02
N ASN A 114 38.45 -12.87 -67.02
CA ASN A 114 39.22 -14.12 -67.07
C ASN A 114 40.69 -13.84 -67.42
N LEU A 115 41.62 -14.31 -66.59
CA LEU A 115 43.08 -14.06 -66.68
C LEU A 115 43.77 -14.79 -67.84
N GLU A 116 43.07 -15.63 -68.60
CA GLU A 116 43.63 -16.49 -69.65
C GLU A 116 43.94 -15.74 -70.97
N HIS A 117 43.50 -14.49 -71.13
CA HIS A 117 43.63 -13.73 -72.38
C HIS A 117 44.58 -12.51 -72.33
N LEU A 118 45.51 -12.45 -71.38
CA LEU A 118 46.40 -11.29 -71.21
C LEU A 118 47.69 -11.32 -72.06
N ASN A 119 48.06 -12.46 -72.67
CA ASN A 119 49.31 -12.62 -73.43
C ASN A 119 49.15 -13.28 -74.81
N ALA A 120 47.93 -13.37 -75.34
CA ALA A 120 47.72 -13.85 -76.70
C ALA A 120 47.93 -12.67 -77.68
N GLU A 121 49.10 -12.61 -78.31
CA GLU A 121 49.28 -11.86 -79.55
C GLU A 121 48.13 -12.20 -80.51
N GLN A 122 47.52 -11.18 -81.11
CA GLN A 122 46.50 -11.31 -82.14
C GLN A 122 47.09 -12.04 -83.35
N SER A 123 47.10 -13.36 -83.29
CA SER A 123 47.12 -14.21 -84.46
C SER A 123 45.68 -14.28 -84.96
N ASP A 124 45.40 -13.55 -86.03
CA ASP A 124 44.32 -13.86 -86.95
C ASP A 124 44.48 -15.33 -87.37
N ILE A 125 43.71 -16.22 -86.73
CA ILE A 125 43.60 -17.62 -87.14
C ILE A 125 42.26 -17.78 -87.82
N ASP A 126 42.35 -17.56 -89.13
CA ASP A 126 41.67 -18.20 -90.25
C ASP A 126 40.24 -18.76 -90.10
N ASP A 127 39.42 -18.26 -91.04
CA ASP A 127 38.19 -18.79 -91.62
C ASP A 127 38.32 -20.22 -92.24
N ASP A 128 38.99 -21.17 -91.57
CA ASP A 128 39.04 -22.57 -92.03
C ASP A 128 38.40 -23.55 -91.04
N VAL A 129 37.21 -23.17 -90.59
CA VAL A 129 36.28 -24.05 -89.89
C VAL A 129 35.13 -24.37 -90.84
N PRO A 130 34.96 -25.63 -91.29
CA PRO A 130 33.93 -25.97 -92.26
C PRO A 130 32.52 -25.71 -91.70
N MET A 131 31.76 -24.90 -92.44
CA MET A 131 30.39 -24.45 -92.14
C MET A 131 30.23 -23.78 -90.76
N PRO A 132 30.74 -22.55 -90.60
CA PRO A 132 30.66 -21.79 -89.35
C PRO A 132 29.21 -21.60 -88.86
N GLU A 133 28.30 -21.30 -89.77
CA GLU A 133 26.87 -21.12 -89.49
C GLU A 133 26.21 -22.41 -88.96
N LEU A 134 26.57 -23.58 -89.47
CA LEU A 134 26.04 -24.85 -88.96
C LEU A 134 26.60 -25.14 -87.56
N GLN A 135 27.87 -24.84 -87.32
CA GLN A 135 28.47 -25.03 -86.00
C GLN A 135 27.92 -24.05 -84.96
N HIS A 136 27.64 -22.81 -85.37
CA HIS A 136 26.93 -21.83 -84.54
C HIS A 136 25.51 -22.31 -84.23
N ASN A 137 24.75 -22.76 -85.23
CA ASN A 137 23.40 -23.30 -85.03
C ASN A 137 23.39 -24.55 -84.13
N LEU A 138 24.34 -25.46 -84.30
CA LEU A 138 24.49 -26.63 -83.43
C LEU A 138 24.86 -26.23 -82.00
N ARG A 139 25.76 -25.25 -81.83
CA ARG A 139 26.14 -24.72 -80.51
C ARG A 139 24.97 -24.02 -79.84
N LEU A 140 24.20 -23.20 -80.57
CA LEU A 140 22.98 -22.58 -80.08
C LEU A 140 21.94 -23.62 -79.63
N ILE A 141 21.74 -24.70 -80.39
CA ILE A 141 20.83 -25.79 -79.99
C ILE A 141 21.34 -26.46 -78.71
N VAL A 142 22.65 -26.71 -78.59
CA VAL A 142 23.24 -27.28 -77.37
C VAL A 142 23.08 -26.33 -76.18
N ASP A 143 23.31 -25.04 -76.35
CA ASP A 143 23.16 -24.01 -75.31
C ASP A 143 21.69 -23.87 -74.88
N LEU A 144 20.75 -23.91 -75.82
CA LEU A 144 19.31 -23.91 -75.54
C LEU A 144 18.88 -25.17 -74.78
N VAL A 145 19.32 -26.36 -75.21
CA VAL A 145 19.03 -27.62 -74.51
C VAL A 145 19.67 -27.63 -73.13
N GLU A 146 20.87 -27.08 -72.98
CA GLU A 146 21.54 -26.97 -71.68
C GLU A 146 20.80 -26.00 -70.74
N ALA A 147 20.36 -24.85 -71.24
CA ALA A 147 19.52 -23.92 -70.49
C ALA A 147 18.18 -24.57 -70.08
N ASP A 148 17.56 -25.34 -70.98
CA ASP A 148 16.34 -26.10 -70.67
C ASP A 148 16.59 -27.14 -69.58
N ILE A 149 17.68 -27.90 -69.64
CA ILE A 149 18.08 -28.85 -68.59
C ILE A 149 18.26 -28.15 -67.24
N GLN A 150 18.91 -26.98 -67.22
CA GLN A 150 19.09 -26.19 -66.00
C GLN A 150 17.77 -25.67 -65.42
N THR A 151 16.88 -25.15 -66.27
CA THR A 151 15.58 -24.65 -65.81
C THR A 151 14.71 -25.79 -65.26
N ILE A 152 14.73 -26.95 -65.93
CA ILE A 152 14.02 -28.15 -65.47
C ILE A 152 14.61 -28.65 -64.14
N HIS A 153 15.94 -28.71 -64.00
CA HIS A 153 16.59 -29.10 -62.75
C HIS A 153 16.27 -28.12 -61.61
N LYS A 154 16.30 -26.81 -61.86
CA LYS A 154 15.93 -25.80 -60.87
C LYS A 154 14.47 -25.96 -60.43
N LYS A 155 13.55 -26.17 -61.38
CA LYS A 155 12.14 -26.48 -61.09
C LYS A 155 12.02 -27.77 -60.28
N MET A 156 12.70 -28.85 -60.68
CA MET A 156 12.71 -30.12 -59.95
C MET A 156 13.21 -29.95 -58.51
N LYS A 157 14.28 -29.17 -58.30
CA LYS A 157 14.81 -28.88 -56.96
C LYS A 157 13.82 -28.08 -56.13
N GLN A 158 13.22 -27.04 -56.70
CA GLN A 158 12.16 -26.26 -56.04
C GLN A 158 10.99 -27.16 -55.65
N GLU A 159 10.52 -28.03 -56.55
CA GLU A 159 9.44 -29.00 -56.24
C GLU A 159 9.84 -30.02 -55.16
N LYS A 160 11.11 -30.47 -55.14
CA LYS A 160 11.62 -31.33 -54.07
C LYS A 160 11.68 -30.59 -52.72
N GLU A 161 12.04 -29.32 -52.72
CA GLU A 161 12.06 -28.50 -51.50
C GLU A 161 10.64 -28.18 -51.00
N THR A 162 9.70 -27.86 -51.90
CA THR A 162 8.29 -27.60 -51.54
C THR A 162 7.63 -28.86 -51.00
N THR A 163 7.86 -30.02 -51.60
CA THR A 163 7.33 -31.30 -51.10
C THR A 163 7.85 -31.63 -49.70
N VAL A 164 9.13 -31.40 -49.41
CA VAL A 164 9.70 -31.57 -48.06
C VAL A 164 9.08 -30.58 -47.06
N LEU A 165 8.86 -29.32 -47.46
CA LEU A 165 8.21 -28.32 -46.60
C LEU A 165 6.77 -28.73 -46.28
N LEU A 166 5.99 -29.09 -47.30
CA LEU A 166 4.60 -29.54 -47.15
C LEU A 166 4.50 -30.80 -46.30
N GLU A 167 5.45 -31.73 -46.41
CA GLU A 167 5.46 -32.92 -45.57
C GLU A 167 5.70 -32.57 -44.09
N LYS A 168 6.59 -31.62 -43.78
CA LYS A 168 6.79 -31.12 -42.42
C LYS A 168 5.54 -30.42 -41.88
N GLU A 169 4.87 -29.60 -42.70
CA GLU A 169 3.61 -28.96 -42.32
C GLU A 169 2.49 -29.97 -42.11
N ARG A 170 2.38 -31.00 -42.96
CA ARG A 170 1.43 -32.11 -42.81
C ARG A 170 1.62 -32.81 -41.46
N VAL A 171 2.85 -33.15 -41.09
CA VAL A 171 3.16 -33.78 -39.81
C VAL A 171 2.82 -32.85 -38.63
N ARG A 172 3.11 -31.55 -38.74
CA ARG A 172 2.76 -30.56 -37.71
C ARG A 172 1.24 -30.46 -37.53
N LEU A 173 0.49 -30.34 -38.63
CA LEU A 173 -0.97 -30.26 -38.60
C LEU A 173 -1.59 -31.55 -38.07
N GLN A 174 -1.03 -32.71 -38.43
CA GLN A 174 -1.51 -34.00 -37.91
C GLN A 174 -1.37 -34.08 -36.39
N LYS A 175 -0.23 -33.66 -35.84
CA LYS A 175 -0.05 -33.58 -34.37
C LYS A 175 -1.06 -32.65 -33.70
N GLU A 176 -1.40 -31.54 -34.33
CA GLU A 176 -2.40 -30.61 -33.81
C GLU A 176 -3.82 -31.21 -33.85
N VAL A 177 -4.17 -31.92 -34.92
CA VAL A 177 -5.44 -32.64 -35.03
C VAL A 177 -5.55 -33.72 -33.95
N ASP A 178 -4.48 -34.49 -33.72
CA ASP A 178 -4.49 -35.54 -32.69
C ASP A 178 -4.59 -34.94 -31.27
N ARG A 179 -3.92 -33.81 -31.02
CA ARG A 179 -4.05 -33.05 -29.77
C ARG A 179 -5.48 -32.55 -29.54
N GLN A 180 -6.09 -31.93 -30.55
CA GLN A 180 -7.46 -31.42 -30.47
C GLN A 180 -8.49 -32.55 -30.32
N LYS A 181 -8.31 -33.69 -30.99
CA LYS A 181 -9.17 -34.87 -30.82
C LYS A 181 -9.14 -35.40 -29.40
N ASN A 182 -7.96 -35.49 -28.79
CA ASN A 182 -7.83 -35.91 -27.39
C ASN A 182 -8.55 -34.92 -26.46
N GLN A 183 -8.38 -33.61 -26.69
CA GLN A 183 -9.05 -32.58 -25.89
C GLN A 183 -10.58 -32.66 -26.03
N ILE A 184 -11.10 -32.83 -27.24
CA ILE A 184 -12.54 -33.01 -27.48
C ILE A 184 -13.05 -34.27 -26.76
N GLY A 185 -12.33 -35.39 -26.84
CA GLY A 185 -12.70 -36.63 -26.16
C GLY A 185 -12.77 -36.48 -24.63
N THR A 186 -11.80 -35.77 -24.03
CA THR A 186 -11.82 -35.46 -22.60
C THR A 186 -13.01 -34.57 -22.24
N LEU A 187 -13.30 -33.53 -23.03
CA LEU A 187 -14.44 -32.63 -22.80
C LEU A 187 -15.79 -33.33 -22.97
N GLU A 188 -15.93 -34.25 -23.93
CA GLU A 188 -17.13 -35.08 -24.09
C GLU A 188 -17.35 -35.99 -22.88
N LEU A 189 -16.29 -36.60 -22.33
CA LEU A 189 -16.37 -37.39 -21.11
C LEU A 189 -16.75 -36.54 -19.89
N LEU A 190 -16.15 -35.36 -19.74
CA LEU A 190 -16.50 -34.40 -18.68
C LEU A 190 -17.96 -33.94 -18.81
N THR A 191 -18.43 -33.64 -20.02
CA THR A 191 -19.80 -33.18 -20.24
C THR A 191 -20.82 -34.30 -19.96
N THR A 192 -20.54 -35.53 -20.40
CA THR A 192 -21.43 -36.68 -20.15
C THR A 192 -21.52 -37.00 -18.67
N THR A 193 -20.40 -37.01 -17.95
CA THR A 193 -20.40 -37.20 -16.49
C THR A 193 -21.14 -36.09 -15.74
N LEU A 194 -21.01 -34.82 -16.15
CA LEU A 194 -21.77 -33.70 -15.58
C LEU A 194 -23.27 -33.80 -15.85
N VAL A 195 -23.69 -34.21 -17.05
CA VAL A 195 -25.12 -34.41 -17.37
C VAL A 195 -25.69 -35.56 -16.55
N ASP A 196 -24.95 -36.66 -16.37
CA ASP A 196 -25.36 -37.77 -15.52
C ASP A 196 -25.53 -37.34 -14.06
N ILE A 197 -24.61 -36.52 -13.54
CA ILE A 197 -24.70 -35.92 -12.20
C ILE A 197 -25.95 -35.04 -12.10
N GLN A 198 -26.17 -34.15 -13.06
CA GLN A 198 -27.34 -33.27 -13.10
C GLN A 198 -28.67 -34.05 -13.10
N GLN A 199 -28.76 -35.12 -13.90
CA GLN A 199 -29.96 -35.95 -13.98
C GLN A 199 -30.20 -36.72 -12.67
N LYS A 200 -29.13 -37.18 -12.01
CA LYS A 200 -29.19 -37.84 -10.69
C LYS A 200 -29.58 -36.88 -9.56
N ILE A 201 -29.20 -35.60 -9.63
CA ILE A 201 -29.64 -34.56 -8.69
C ILE A 201 -31.13 -34.24 -8.93
N ALA A 202 -31.53 -34.05 -10.19
CA ALA A 202 -32.93 -33.73 -10.55
C ALA A 202 -33.91 -34.85 -10.16
N SER A 203 -33.47 -36.10 -10.21
CA SER A 203 -34.25 -37.27 -9.75
C SER A 203 -34.24 -37.47 -8.23
N GLY A 204 -33.45 -36.67 -7.48
CA GLY A 204 -33.37 -36.73 -6.02
C GLY A 204 -32.63 -37.95 -5.48
N VAL A 205 -31.92 -38.70 -6.34
CA VAL A 205 -31.22 -39.94 -5.96
C VAL A 205 -29.87 -39.65 -5.31
N MET A 206 -29.22 -38.54 -5.65
CA MET A 206 -27.92 -38.16 -5.07
C MET A 206 -28.06 -37.19 -3.90
N GLN A 207 -27.34 -37.52 -2.83
CA GLN A 207 -27.14 -36.65 -1.67
C GLN A 207 -25.90 -35.77 -1.85
N LEU A 208 -25.78 -34.73 -1.02
CA LEU A 208 -24.69 -33.74 -1.08
C LEU A 208 -23.30 -34.39 -1.05
N ASP A 209 -23.12 -35.44 -0.24
CA ASP A 209 -21.84 -36.17 -0.13
C ASP A 209 -21.50 -36.95 -1.40
N SER A 210 -22.50 -37.48 -2.10
CA SER A 210 -22.30 -38.19 -3.38
C SER A 210 -21.89 -37.22 -4.49
N VAL A 211 -22.43 -35.99 -4.47
CA VAL A 211 -22.01 -34.92 -5.40
C VAL A 211 -20.56 -34.52 -5.10
N ALA A 212 -20.23 -34.29 -3.83
CA ALA A 212 -18.87 -33.94 -3.43
C ALA A 212 -17.85 -35.03 -3.83
N ALA A 213 -18.19 -36.32 -3.63
CA ALA A 213 -17.33 -37.43 -4.03
C ALA A 213 -17.11 -37.49 -5.56
N ALA A 214 -18.15 -37.26 -6.36
CA ALA A 214 -18.04 -37.26 -7.81
C ALA A 214 -17.15 -36.12 -8.34
N PHE A 215 -17.27 -34.92 -7.76
CA PHE A 215 -16.40 -33.80 -8.09
C PHE A 215 -14.97 -33.98 -7.55
N SER A 216 -14.80 -34.66 -6.41
CA SER A 216 -13.46 -35.02 -5.89
C SER A 216 -12.75 -35.97 -6.86
N SER A 217 -13.42 -37.03 -7.34
CA SER A 217 -12.84 -37.92 -8.35
C SER A 217 -12.53 -37.19 -9.66
N LEU A 218 -13.35 -36.20 -10.04
CA LEU A 218 -13.11 -35.40 -11.24
C LEU A 218 -11.88 -34.49 -11.09
N GLN A 219 -11.67 -33.95 -9.89
CA GLN A 219 -10.50 -33.13 -9.56
C GLN A 219 -9.21 -33.97 -9.56
N ASP A 220 -9.27 -35.20 -9.04
CA ASP A 220 -8.12 -36.11 -9.03
C ASP A 220 -7.75 -36.62 -10.43
N ASP A 221 -8.75 -36.99 -11.24
CA ASP A 221 -8.53 -37.55 -12.57
C ASP A 221 -8.18 -36.48 -13.62
N TYR A 222 -8.70 -35.25 -13.47
CA TYR A 222 -8.61 -34.17 -14.47
C TYR A 222 -8.27 -32.78 -13.86
N ALA A 223 -7.24 -32.69 -13.03
CA ALA A 223 -6.87 -31.46 -12.31
C ALA A 223 -6.67 -30.21 -13.20
N GLU A 224 -6.01 -30.33 -14.36
CA GLU A 224 -5.75 -29.20 -15.25
C GLU A 224 -7.04 -28.69 -15.92
N GLU A 225 -7.89 -29.60 -16.40
CA GLU A 225 -9.18 -29.27 -17.01
C GLU A 225 -10.17 -28.71 -15.98
N TYR A 226 -10.08 -29.18 -14.73
CA TYR A 226 -10.88 -28.68 -13.61
C TYR A 226 -10.63 -27.19 -13.34
N LYS A 227 -9.35 -26.78 -13.37
CA LYS A 227 -8.95 -25.36 -13.26
C LYS A 227 -9.29 -24.57 -14.52
N LEU A 228 -8.93 -25.08 -15.70
CA LEU A 228 -9.11 -24.39 -16.98
C LEU A 228 -10.59 -24.07 -17.27
N HIS A 229 -11.50 -24.98 -16.93
CA HIS A 229 -12.93 -24.84 -17.19
C HIS A 229 -13.75 -24.37 -15.97
N ASN A 230 -13.08 -24.01 -14.86
CA ASN A 230 -13.73 -23.60 -13.60
C ASN A 230 -14.86 -24.55 -13.19
N LEU A 231 -14.55 -25.85 -13.17
CA LEU A 231 -15.51 -26.88 -12.76
C LEU A 231 -15.94 -26.71 -11.29
N SER A 232 -15.19 -25.95 -10.48
CA SER A 232 -15.60 -25.44 -9.17
C SER A 232 -16.88 -24.60 -9.21
N ALA A 233 -17.06 -23.70 -10.18
CA ALA A 233 -18.30 -22.94 -10.31
C ALA A 233 -19.49 -23.84 -10.71
N VAL A 234 -19.23 -24.89 -11.49
CA VAL A 234 -20.23 -25.90 -11.84
C VAL A 234 -20.60 -26.75 -10.62
N ALA A 235 -19.61 -27.20 -9.84
CA ALA A 235 -19.81 -27.90 -8.58
C ALA A 235 -20.66 -27.06 -7.61
N LEU A 236 -20.36 -25.76 -7.50
CA LEU A 236 -21.17 -24.80 -6.73
C LEU A 236 -22.62 -24.79 -7.20
N SER A 237 -22.87 -24.69 -8.51
CA SER A 237 -24.23 -24.62 -9.05
C SER A 237 -25.09 -25.85 -8.68
N PHE A 238 -24.47 -27.02 -8.56
CA PHE A 238 -25.13 -28.26 -8.16
C PHE A 238 -25.25 -28.42 -6.64
N GLY A 239 -24.21 -28.00 -5.90
CA GLY A 239 -24.14 -28.10 -4.44
C GLY A 239 -25.01 -27.09 -3.72
N LEU A 240 -25.06 -25.84 -4.21
CA LEU A 240 -25.71 -24.72 -3.55
C LEU A 240 -27.18 -24.98 -3.18
N PRO A 241 -28.07 -25.47 -4.07
CA PRO A 241 -29.47 -25.72 -3.70
C PRO A 241 -29.63 -26.80 -2.62
N LEU A 242 -28.75 -27.80 -2.60
CA LEU A 242 -28.74 -28.85 -1.59
C LEU A 242 -28.20 -28.31 -0.26
N MET A 243 -27.17 -27.46 -0.32
CA MET A 243 -26.59 -26.88 0.88
C MET A 243 -27.50 -25.85 1.55
N VAL A 244 -28.24 -25.05 0.77
CA VAL A 244 -29.28 -24.17 1.30
C VAL A 244 -30.37 -24.96 2.04
N LYS A 245 -30.69 -26.19 1.60
CA LYS A 245 -31.62 -27.07 2.33
C LYS A 245 -31.03 -27.58 3.64
N VAL A 246 -29.74 -27.93 3.66
CA VAL A 246 -29.05 -28.39 4.88
C VAL A 246 -29.02 -27.29 5.93
N PHE A 247 -28.74 -26.04 5.53
CA PHE A 247 -28.68 -24.89 6.44
C PHE A 247 -30.03 -24.20 6.67
N SER A 248 -31.13 -24.75 6.14
CA SER A 248 -32.47 -24.21 6.35
C SER A 248 -32.94 -24.47 7.79
N GLY A 249 -33.28 -23.40 8.51
CA GLY A 249 -33.72 -23.50 9.91
C GLY A 249 -32.60 -23.80 10.91
N TRP A 250 -31.33 -23.74 10.47
CA TRP A 250 -30.19 -23.86 11.37
C TRP A 250 -30.05 -22.63 12.26
N GLU A 251 -29.70 -22.87 13.52
CA GLU A 251 -29.40 -21.84 14.54
C GLU A 251 -27.90 -21.83 14.86
N PRO A 252 -27.11 -20.94 14.22
CA PRO A 252 -25.64 -20.95 14.32
C PRO A 252 -25.09 -20.74 15.73
N LEU A 253 -25.80 -19.96 16.55
CA LEU A 253 -25.36 -19.60 17.90
C LEU A 253 -25.57 -20.72 18.92
N LEU A 254 -26.55 -21.60 18.69
CA LEU A 254 -26.82 -22.76 19.55
C LEU A 254 -26.07 -24.00 19.08
N GLN A 255 -25.92 -24.17 17.76
CA GLN A 255 -25.23 -25.31 17.15
C GLN A 255 -24.09 -24.87 16.22
N PRO A 256 -22.93 -24.42 16.77
CA PRO A 256 -21.81 -23.95 15.95
C PRO A 256 -21.16 -25.03 15.08
N HIS A 257 -21.26 -26.31 15.44
CA HIS A 257 -20.56 -27.39 14.73
C HIS A 257 -21.37 -27.96 13.55
N HIS A 258 -22.59 -27.46 13.32
CA HIS A 258 -23.44 -28.01 12.27
C HIS A 258 -22.90 -27.67 10.88
N GLY A 259 -22.68 -28.69 10.05
CA GLY A 259 -22.25 -28.52 8.65
C GLY A 259 -20.77 -28.18 8.46
N THR A 260 -19.95 -28.15 9.52
CA THR A 260 -18.51 -27.91 9.41
C THR A 260 -17.81 -28.98 8.59
N ASP A 261 -18.13 -30.26 8.84
CA ASP A 261 -17.50 -31.40 8.16
C ASP A 261 -17.77 -31.38 6.65
N ILE A 262 -19.01 -31.03 6.28
CA ILE A 262 -19.43 -30.86 4.90
C ILE A 262 -18.65 -29.71 4.27
N LEU A 263 -18.59 -28.56 4.94
CA LEU A 263 -17.91 -27.38 4.41
C LEU A 263 -16.39 -27.56 4.26
N VAL A 264 -15.73 -28.39 5.07
CA VAL A 264 -14.31 -28.72 4.86
C VAL A 264 -14.10 -29.37 3.50
N VAL A 265 -14.94 -30.34 3.13
CA VAL A 265 -14.87 -31.02 1.82
C VAL A 265 -15.18 -30.03 0.69
N TRP A 266 -16.25 -29.25 0.83
CA TRP A 266 -16.63 -28.26 -0.17
C TRP A 266 -15.62 -27.11 -0.31
N LYS A 267 -14.90 -26.76 0.76
CA LYS A 267 -13.79 -25.82 0.71
C LYS A 267 -12.65 -26.34 -0.16
N GLN A 268 -12.29 -27.62 -0.04
CA GLN A 268 -11.25 -28.23 -0.88
C GLN A 268 -11.66 -28.28 -2.37
N LEU A 269 -12.94 -28.50 -2.65
CA LEU A 269 -13.47 -28.55 -4.02
C LEU A 269 -13.60 -27.18 -4.69
N LEU A 270 -13.86 -26.13 -3.91
CA LEU A 270 -14.20 -24.80 -4.39
C LEU A 270 -13.11 -23.74 -4.20
N GLN A 271 -12.11 -24.01 -3.35
CA GLN A 271 -10.98 -23.12 -3.10
C GLN A 271 -9.71 -23.76 -3.66
N GLY A 272 -9.04 -23.05 -4.58
CA GLY A 272 -7.85 -23.55 -5.26
C GLY A 272 -6.62 -23.40 -4.41
N ASP A 273 -5.53 -24.07 -4.80
CA ASP A 273 -4.23 -23.93 -4.14
C ASP A 273 -3.72 -22.49 -4.25
N ASP A 274 -3.99 -21.83 -5.38
CA ASP A 274 -3.70 -20.41 -5.59
C ASP A 274 -4.95 -19.52 -5.50
N PRO A 275 -4.85 -18.29 -4.94
CA PRO A 275 -5.96 -17.33 -4.88
C PRO A 275 -6.56 -16.94 -6.23
N ILE A 276 -5.84 -17.23 -7.33
CA ILE A 276 -6.18 -16.88 -8.72
C ILE A 276 -6.82 -18.07 -9.45
N ASP A 277 -6.66 -19.30 -8.96
CA ASP A 277 -6.99 -20.52 -9.70
C ASP A 277 -8.46 -20.63 -10.13
N TYR A 278 -9.37 -19.92 -9.45
CA TYR A 278 -10.82 -19.95 -9.73
C TYR A 278 -11.47 -18.56 -9.89
N SER A 279 -10.67 -17.49 -10.03
CA SER A 279 -11.21 -16.16 -10.26
C SER A 279 -11.74 -16.03 -11.70
N VAL A 280 -13.03 -15.72 -11.86
CA VAL A 280 -13.64 -15.45 -13.18
C VAL A 280 -13.03 -14.20 -13.83
N PHE A 281 -12.53 -13.26 -13.02
CA PHE A 281 -11.81 -12.06 -13.44
C PHE A 281 -10.50 -11.92 -12.66
N PRO A 282 -9.34 -11.81 -13.33
CA PRO A 282 -8.03 -11.68 -12.68
C PRO A 282 -7.77 -10.24 -12.20
N ASP A 283 -8.81 -9.56 -11.70
CA ASP A 283 -8.62 -8.26 -11.06
C ASP A 283 -8.16 -8.49 -9.63
N ALA A 284 -7.02 -7.91 -9.28
CA ALA A 284 -6.36 -8.05 -7.98
C ALA A 284 -7.20 -7.62 -6.75
N ASN A 285 -8.42 -7.12 -6.97
CA ASN A 285 -9.39 -6.76 -5.94
C ASN A 285 -10.61 -7.71 -5.84
N SER A 286 -10.76 -8.72 -6.72
CA SER A 286 -11.91 -9.65 -6.68
C SER A 286 -11.65 -10.88 -5.80
N TYR A 287 -11.21 -10.66 -4.56
CA TYR A 287 -11.26 -11.69 -3.50
C TYR A 287 -12.72 -12.06 -3.11
N SER A 288 -13.70 -11.44 -3.75
CA SER A 288 -15.15 -11.64 -3.58
C SER A 288 -15.76 -12.69 -4.50
N ASP A 289 -15.11 -13.07 -5.61
CA ASP A 289 -15.70 -13.94 -6.65
C ASP A 289 -15.30 -15.43 -6.53
N SER A 290 -14.66 -15.84 -5.43
CA SER A 290 -14.40 -17.27 -5.23
C SER A 290 -15.72 -18.03 -5.10
N PRO A 291 -15.92 -19.16 -5.81
CA PRO A 291 -17.11 -19.99 -5.69
C PRO A 291 -17.43 -20.38 -4.23
N TYR A 292 -16.38 -20.54 -3.41
CA TYR A 292 -16.54 -20.82 -1.98
C TYR A 292 -17.09 -19.61 -1.19
N VAL A 293 -16.68 -18.38 -1.51
CA VAL A 293 -17.24 -17.17 -0.88
C VAL A 293 -18.73 -17.06 -1.20
N GLN A 294 -19.11 -17.31 -2.46
CA GLN A 294 -20.50 -17.28 -2.88
C GLN A 294 -21.34 -18.34 -2.15
N LEU A 295 -20.82 -19.55 -2.03
CA LEU A 295 -21.43 -20.63 -1.24
C LEU A 295 -21.77 -20.19 0.19
N ILE A 296 -20.79 -19.61 0.89
CA ILE A 296 -20.96 -19.15 2.28
C ILE A 296 -21.96 -17.98 2.35
N MET A 297 -21.87 -17.03 1.42
CA MET A 297 -22.77 -15.87 1.38
C MET A 297 -24.22 -16.23 1.07
N GLU A 298 -24.48 -17.29 0.32
CA GLU A 298 -25.84 -17.72 -0.03
C GLU A 298 -26.42 -18.77 0.93
N ALA A 299 -25.61 -19.70 1.44
CA ALA A 299 -26.10 -20.79 2.30
C ALA A 299 -26.01 -20.49 3.81
N VAL A 300 -24.92 -19.85 4.26
CA VAL A 300 -24.60 -19.68 5.69
C VAL A 300 -24.96 -18.28 6.17
N PHE A 301 -24.63 -17.26 5.39
CA PHE A 301 -24.81 -15.86 5.78
C PHE A 301 -26.27 -15.46 6.07
N PRO A 302 -27.31 -15.95 5.36
CA PRO A 302 -28.69 -15.62 5.70
C PRO A 302 -29.12 -16.11 7.08
N SER A 303 -28.75 -17.35 7.43
CA SER A 303 -29.04 -17.95 8.75
C SER A 303 -28.25 -17.24 9.86
N LEU A 304 -26.98 -16.91 9.61
CA LEU A 304 -26.16 -16.13 10.52
C LEU A 304 -26.70 -14.71 10.71
N ARG A 305 -27.11 -14.03 9.64
CA ARG A 305 -27.72 -12.70 9.71
C ARG A 305 -29.00 -12.74 10.51
N PHE A 306 -29.86 -13.73 10.29
CA PHE A 306 -31.07 -13.90 11.08
C PHE A 306 -30.75 -14.08 12.57
N ALA A 307 -29.81 -14.95 12.91
CA ALA A 307 -29.42 -15.18 14.30
C ALA A 307 -28.77 -13.94 14.94
N ALA A 308 -27.86 -13.27 14.23
CA ALA A 308 -27.19 -12.05 14.70
C ALA A 308 -28.17 -10.90 14.92
N VAL A 309 -29.20 -10.77 14.08
CA VAL A 309 -30.17 -9.67 14.17
C VAL A 309 -31.27 -9.98 15.18
N ASN A 310 -31.76 -11.21 15.26
CA ASN A 310 -32.97 -11.52 16.03
C ASN A 310 -32.71 -12.22 17.37
N THR A 311 -31.64 -13.01 17.47
CA THR A 311 -31.40 -13.86 18.65
C THR A 311 -30.18 -13.43 19.47
N TRP A 312 -29.16 -12.87 18.84
CA TRP A 312 -27.94 -12.47 19.54
C TRP A 312 -28.14 -11.17 20.31
N GLU A 313 -27.77 -11.22 21.59
CA GLU A 313 -27.71 -10.05 22.45
C GLU A 313 -26.24 -9.61 22.66
N PRO A 314 -25.87 -8.36 22.33
CA PRO A 314 -24.48 -7.90 22.44
C PRO A 314 -23.90 -7.89 23.86
N ARG A 315 -24.76 -7.91 24.89
CA ARG A 315 -24.34 -7.99 26.31
C ARG A 315 -23.82 -9.37 26.69
N ASP A 316 -24.13 -10.40 25.90
CA ASP A 316 -23.56 -11.74 26.00
C ASP A 316 -22.75 -12.02 24.70
N PRO A 317 -21.43 -11.72 24.69
CA PRO A 317 -20.62 -11.87 23.49
C PRO A 317 -20.30 -13.34 23.17
N GLU A 318 -20.37 -14.24 24.15
CA GLU A 318 -19.86 -15.62 24.08
C GLU A 318 -20.48 -16.44 22.93
N PRO A 319 -21.80 -16.44 22.68
CA PRO A 319 -22.39 -17.27 21.63
C PRO A 319 -21.89 -16.93 20.22
N MET A 320 -21.68 -15.63 19.94
CA MET A 320 -21.17 -15.18 18.65
C MET A 320 -19.67 -15.38 18.52
N LEU A 321 -18.91 -15.16 19.59
CA LEU A 321 -17.46 -15.40 19.61
C LEU A 321 -17.14 -16.88 19.41
N ARG A 322 -17.84 -17.77 20.14
CA ARG A 322 -17.71 -19.22 19.98
C ARG A 322 -17.99 -19.67 18.54
N PHE A 323 -18.99 -19.07 17.89
CA PHE A 323 -19.25 -19.33 16.47
C PHE A 323 -18.07 -18.91 15.59
N LEU A 324 -17.56 -17.68 15.77
CA LEU A 324 -16.43 -17.16 14.99
C LEU A 324 -15.15 -17.98 15.19
N GLU A 325 -14.86 -18.43 16.42
CA GLU A 325 -13.71 -19.30 16.73
C GLU A 325 -13.85 -20.67 16.07
N THR A 326 -15.04 -21.29 16.13
CA THR A 326 -15.30 -22.59 15.51
C THR A 326 -15.18 -22.50 13.98
N TRP A 327 -15.57 -21.37 13.40
CA TRP A 327 -15.60 -21.14 11.96
C TRP A 327 -14.40 -20.36 11.41
N GLU A 328 -13.39 -20.06 12.22
CA GLU A 328 -12.23 -19.24 11.84
C GLU A 328 -11.53 -19.79 10.59
N ASN A 329 -11.33 -21.10 10.55
CA ASN A 329 -10.69 -21.79 9.43
C ASN A 329 -11.61 -21.99 8.22
N LEU A 330 -12.93 -21.85 8.39
CA LEU A 330 -13.93 -22.07 7.35
C LEU A 330 -14.38 -20.78 6.69
N LEU A 331 -14.32 -19.64 7.38
CA LEU A 331 -14.78 -18.36 6.87
C LEU A 331 -13.69 -17.67 6.03
N PRO A 332 -13.98 -17.31 4.77
CA PRO A 332 -13.11 -16.42 4.03
C PRO A 332 -12.97 -15.07 4.73
N LYS A 333 -11.78 -14.45 4.65
CA LYS A 333 -11.50 -13.15 5.28
C LYS A 333 -12.48 -12.05 4.87
N SER A 334 -12.93 -12.05 3.62
CA SER A 334 -13.93 -11.12 3.09
C SER A 334 -15.29 -11.27 3.78
N VAL A 335 -15.74 -12.51 3.98
CA VAL A 335 -17.00 -12.81 4.68
C VAL A 335 -16.89 -12.44 6.16
N LEU A 336 -15.77 -12.77 6.81
CA LEU A 336 -15.52 -12.38 8.21
C LEU A 336 -15.56 -10.87 8.39
N HIS A 337 -14.95 -10.11 7.46
CA HIS A 337 -15.02 -8.65 7.48
C HIS A 337 -16.46 -8.14 7.36
N SER A 338 -17.25 -8.73 6.45
CA SER A 338 -18.66 -8.39 6.25
C SER A 338 -19.52 -8.69 7.48
N ILE A 339 -19.29 -9.83 8.16
CA ILE A 339 -19.96 -10.18 9.42
C ILE A 339 -19.66 -9.14 10.49
N LEU A 340 -18.38 -8.83 10.69
CA LEU A 340 -17.94 -7.86 11.68
C LEU A 340 -18.50 -6.45 11.41
N GLU A 341 -18.54 -6.03 10.14
CA GLU A 341 -19.01 -4.72 9.73
C GLU A 341 -20.53 -4.55 9.76
N HIS A 342 -21.25 -5.50 9.17
CA HIS A 342 -22.68 -5.33 8.89
C HIS A 342 -23.58 -5.98 9.93
N LEU A 343 -23.07 -6.97 10.70
CA LEU A 343 -23.86 -7.67 11.71
C LEU A 343 -23.45 -7.25 13.13
N VAL A 344 -22.16 -7.32 13.43
CA VAL A 344 -21.65 -7.08 14.79
C VAL A 344 -21.58 -5.59 15.13
N MET A 345 -20.93 -4.78 14.29
CA MET A 345 -20.70 -3.37 14.58
C MET A 345 -21.98 -2.54 14.81
N PRO A 346 -23.06 -2.66 13.99
CA PRO A 346 -24.27 -1.87 14.19
C PRO A 346 -24.98 -2.24 15.50
N LYS A 347 -24.93 -3.51 15.88
CA LYS A 347 -25.48 -4.02 17.14
C LYS A 347 -24.70 -3.53 18.35
N LEU A 348 -23.37 -3.56 18.29
CA LEU A 348 -22.52 -3.00 19.33
C LEU A 348 -22.74 -1.49 19.47
N SER A 349 -22.82 -0.75 18.36
CA SER A 349 -23.13 0.69 18.40
C SER A 349 -24.47 0.97 19.06
N LEU A 350 -25.52 0.25 18.68
CA LEU A 350 -26.84 0.40 19.28
C LEU A 350 -26.83 0.06 20.78
N ALA A 351 -26.14 -1.01 21.17
CA ALA A 351 -26.01 -1.40 22.57
C ALA A 351 -25.25 -0.34 23.39
N VAL A 352 -24.16 0.20 22.85
CA VAL A 352 -23.40 1.31 23.44
C VAL A 352 -24.26 2.57 23.56
N ASP A 353 -25.10 2.87 22.57
CA ASP A 353 -25.99 4.03 22.57
C ASP A 353 -27.14 3.90 23.58
N GLN A 354 -27.60 2.67 23.86
CA GLN A 354 -28.62 2.40 24.87
C GLN A 354 -28.06 2.24 26.28
N TRP A 355 -26.77 1.89 26.39
CA TRP A 355 -26.12 1.62 27.67
C TRP A 355 -26.11 2.84 28.61
N ASP A 356 -26.50 2.66 29.88
CA ASP A 356 -26.37 3.66 30.93
C ASP A 356 -25.50 3.12 32.09
N PRO A 357 -24.33 3.73 32.37
CA PRO A 357 -23.45 3.34 33.47
C PRO A 357 -24.08 3.39 34.87
N ARG A 358 -25.19 4.12 35.07
CA ARG A 358 -25.82 4.25 36.40
C ARG A 358 -26.89 3.19 36.69
N GLN A 359 -27.45 2.59 35.64
CA GLN A 359 -28.59 1.67 35.76
C GLN A 359 -28.20 0.21 35.50
N GLU A 360 -27.17 -0.01 34.68
CA GLU A 360 -26.76 -1.36 34.30
C GLU A 360 -25.84 -2.03 35.32
N THR A 361 -26.07 -3.32 35.53
CA THR A 361 -25.31 -4.17 36.46
C THR A 361 -24.09 -4.81 35.82
N VAL A 362 -24.13 -5.02 34.50
CA VAL A 362 -23.02 -5.62 33.75
C VAL A 362 -22.06 -4.52 33.29
N PRO A 363 -20.77 -4.57 33.66
CA PRO A 363 -19.79 -3.60 33.21
C PRO A 363 -19.62 -3.63 31.69
N ILE A 364 -19.53 -2.47 31.06
CA ILE A 364 -19.39 -2.34 29.61
C ILE A 364 -18.15 -3.05 29.04
N HIS A 365 -17.05 -3.08 29.80
CA HIS A 365 -15.83 -3.76 29.37
C HIS A 365 -16.03 -5.27 29.25
N ALA A 366 -16.93 -5.88 30.03
CA ALA A 366 -17.13 -7.32 30.06
C ALA A 366 -17.67 -7.86 28.72
N TRP A 367 -18.51 -7.08 28.04
CA TRP A 367 -19.07 -7.47 26.75
C TRP A 367 -18.41 -6.79 25.55
N LEU A 368 -17.71 -5.67 25.74
CA LEU A 368 -17.03 -4.96 24.66
C LEU A 368 -15.57 -5.40 24.45
N HIS A 369 -14.81 -5.67 25.51
CA HIS A 369 -13.38 -6.04 25.39
C HIS A 369 -13.12 -7.35 24.64
N PRO A 370 -13.98 -8.38 24.76
CA PRO A 370 -13.81 -9.61 23.97
C PRO A 370 -13.76 -9.37 22.45
N TRP A 371 -14.31 -8.25 21.96
CA TRP A 371 -14.26 -7.88 20.54
C TRP A 371 -12.98 -7.15 20.11
N LEU A 372 -12.14 -6.70 21.06
CA LEU A 372 -10.91 -5.95 20.74
C LEU A 372 -9.95 -6.71 19.81
N PRO A 373 -9.69 -8.03 19.98
CA PRO A 373 -8.80 -8.76 19.08
C PRO A 373 -9.32 -8.84 17.64
N LEU A 374 -10.64 -8.85 17.44
CA LEU A 374 -11.30 -9.01 16.14
C LEU A 374 -11.54 -7.68 15.42
N LEU A 375 -11.97 -6.64 16.16
CA LEU A 375 -12.35 -5.35 15.59
C LEU A 375 -11.25 -4.29 15.68
N GLY A 376 -10.35 -4.37 16.68
CA GLY A 376 -9.20 -3.48 16.83
C GLY A 376 -9.55 -1.99 16.69
N GLN A 377 -9.01 -1.34 15.65
CA GLN A 377 -9.23 0.09 15.36
C GLN A 377 -10.68 0.43 14.97
N ARG A 378 -11.47 -0.54 14.48
CA ARG A 378 -12.87 -0.28 14.07
C ARG A 378 -13.78 0.11 15.23
N MET A 379 -13.34 -0.14 16.47
CA MET A 379 -14.05 0.21 17.70
C MET A 379 -13.87 1.66 18.12
N GLU A 380 -12.93 2.40 17.52
CA GLU A 380 -12.62 3.79 17.86
C GLU A 380 -13.85 4.73 17.91
N PRO A 381 -14.82 4.63 16.96
CA PRO A 381 -16.04 5.43 17.01
C PRO A 381 -16.89 5.19 18.27
N LEU A 382 -16.85 4.00 18.85
CA LEU A 382 -17.63 3.65 20.05
C LEU A 382 -17.05 4.27 21.31
N TYR A 383 -15.74 4.56 21.34
CA TYR A 383 -15.06 5.09 22.52
C TYR A 383 -15.52 6.51 22.86
N HIS A 384 -15.93 7.31 21.88
CA HIS A 384 -16.38 8.67 22.15
C HIS A 384 -17.72 8.73 22.91
N PRO A 385 -18.81 8.04 22.46
CA PRO A 385 -20.04 7.91 23.23
C PRO A 385 -19.83 7.33 24.63
N ILE A 386 -18.98 6.31 24.76
CA ILE A 386 -18.68 5.67 26.05
C ILE A 386 -18.02 6.66 26.99
N ARG A 387 -16.97 7.37 26.55
CA ARG A 387 -16.32 8.42 27.35
C ARG A 387 -17.30 9.49 27.79
N PHE A 388 -18.15 9.99 26.90
CA PHE A 388 -19.13 11.01 27.25
C PHE A 388 -20.12 10.53 28.34
N LYS A 389 -20.61 9.30 28.22
CA LYS A 389 -21.49 8.69 29.22
C LYS A 389 -20.79 8.44 30.54
N LEU A 390 -19.54 7.97 30.52
CA LEU A 390 -18.70 7.82 31.70
C LEU A 390 -18.47 9.17 32.39
N GLU A 391 -18.07 10.21 31.65
CA GLU A 391 -17.90 11.55 32.18
C GLU A 391 -19.18 12.06 32.84
N SER A 392 -20.34 11.87 32.18
CA SER A 392 -21.65 12.24 32.73
C SER A 392 -21.97 11.48 34.01
N ALA A 393 -21.74 10.17 34.05
CA ALA A 393 -21.93 9.34 35.23
C ALA A 393 -21.06 9.81 36.40
N LEU A 394 -19.79 10.07 36.09
CA LEU A 394 -18.78 10.52 37.04
C LEU A 394 -19.02 11.95 37.54
N ARG A 395 -19.93 12.75 36.98
CA ARG A 395 -20.29 14.08 37.54
C ARG A 395 -20.89 14.00 38.94
N ALA A 396 -21.63 12.94 39.25
CA ALA A 396 -22.24 12.74 40.58
C ALA A 396 -21.43 11.78 41.50
N TRP A 397 -20.34 11.19 40.98
CA TRP A 397 -19.49 10.27 41.74
C TRP A 397 -18.78 10.90 42.95
N HIS A 398 -18.46 10.10 43.97
CA HIS A 398 -17.72 10.52 45.16
C HIS A 398 -16.51 9.59 45.37
N ALA A 399 -15.40 10.12 45.91
CA ALA A 399 -14.13 9.40 46.06
C ALA A 399 -14.20 8.09 46.86
N SER A 400 -15.20 7.96 47.75
CA SER A 400 -15.43 6.76 48.56
C SER A 400 -15.94 5.55 47.78
N ASP A 401 -16.48 5.76 46.58
CA ASP A 401 -17.07 4.71 45.77
C ASP A 401 -16.01 4.00 44.91
N THR A 402 -15.71 2.76 45.28
CA THR A 402 -14.73 1.88 44.61
C THR A 402 -15.20 1.37 43.26
N SER A 403 -16.50 1.44 42.95
CA SER A 403 -17.06 0.91 41.70
C SER A 403 -16.54 1.66 40.48
N ALA A 404 -16.28 2.97 40.58
CA ALA A 404 -15.74 3.77 39.49
C ALA A 404 -14.32 3.33 39.07
N TYR A 405 -13.48 2.95 40.03
CA TYR A 405 -12.15 2.43 39.73
C TYR A 405 -12.23 1.06 39.04
N ALA A 406 -13.09 0.16 39.54
CA ALA A 406 -13.32 -1.14 38.92
C ALA A 406 -13.86 -1.00 37.49
N LEU A 407 -14.72 0.00 37.25
CA LEU A 407 -15.29 0.26 35.94
C LEU A 407 -14.26 0.83 34.96
N LEU A 408 -13.44 1.81 35.40
CA LEU A 408 -12.49 2.52 34.54
C LEU A 408 -11.17 1.76 34.33
N SER A 409 -10.70 0.97 35.30
CA SER A 409 -9.38 0.30 35.22
C SER A 409 -9.15 -0.50 33.94
N PRO A 410 -10.12 -1.26 33.38
CA PRO A 410 -9.87 -2.00 32.14
C PRO A 410 -9.70 -1.07 30.93
N TRP A 411 -10.24 0.14 30.97
CA TRP A 411 -10.15 1.11 29.87
C TRP A 411 -8.80 1.80 29.77
N GLN A 412 -7.94 1.68 30.78
CA GLN A 412 -6.59 2.25 30.78
C GLN A 412 -5.72 1.69 29.64
N THR A 413 -5.94 0.44 29.23
CA THR A 413 -5.19 -0.19 28.12
C THR A 413 -5.83 0.04 26.75
N VAL A 414 -7.08 0.51 26.71
CA VAL A 414 -7.88 0.63 25.48
C VAL A 414 -7.91 2.07 24.97
N PHE A 415 -8.01 3.04 25.87
CA PHE A 415 -7.97 4.45 25.49
C PHE A 415 -6.54 4.94 25.24
N ASP A 416 -6.41 5.91 24.34
CA ASP A 416 -5.16 6.64 24.14
C ASP A 416 -4.78 7.42 25.41
N SER A 417 -3.48 7.51 25.67
CA SER A 417 -2.94 8.14 26.89
C SER A 417 -3.47 9.57 27.10
N SER A 418 -3.64 10.33 26.02
CA SER A 418 -4.18 11.70 26.06
C SER A 418 -5.64 11.73 26.49
N SER A 419 -6.50 10.93 25.87
CA SER A 419 -7.92 10.86 26.21
C SER A 419 -8.15 10.34 27.62
N TRP A 420 -7.35 9.37 28.05
CA TRP A 420 -7.40 8.85 29.42
C TRP A 420 -7.05 9.94 30.44
N GLU A 421 -5.95 10.66 30.22
CA GLU A 421 -5.54 11.74 31.11
C GLU A 421 -6.59 12.87 31.15
N MET A 422 -7.15 13.27 30.01
CA MET A 422 -8.20 14.28 29.95
C MET A 422 -9.46 13.87 30.74
N LEU A 423 -9.89 12.61 30.62
CA LEU A 423 -11.04 12.10 31.38
C LEU A 423 -10.77 12.15 32.89
N LEU A 424 -9.59 11.71 33.32
CA LEU A 424 -9.21 11.73 34.74
C LEU A 424 -9.12 13.16 35.29
N VAL A 425 -8.46 14.07 34.58
CA VAL A 425 -8.30 15.47 34.99
C VAL A 425 -9.65 16.19 35.07
N LYS A 426 -10.58 15.87 34.17
CA LYS A 426 -11.91 16.51 34.13
C LYS A 426 -12.88 15.97 35.18
N SER A 427 -12.88 14.66 35.42
CA SER A 427 -13.92 13.99 36.20
C SER A 427 -13.48 13.43 37.54
N ILE A 428 -12.22 12.96 37.68
CA ILE A 428 -11.74 12.26 38.88
C ILE A 428 -10.86 13.17 39.76
N VAL A 429 -9.83 13.81 39.18
CA VAL A 429 -8.84 14.63 39.90
C VAL A 429 -9.49 15.74 40.76
N PRO A 430 -10.48 16.52 40.27
CA PRO A 430 -11.09 17.58 41.08
C PRO A 430 -11.82 17.04 42.32
N LYS A 431 -12.34 15.81 42.24
CA LYS A 431 -13.08 15.16 43.33
C LYS A 431 -12.16 14.52 44.35
N LEU A 432 -11.07 13.93 43.88
CA LEU A 432 -9.98 13.50 44.77
C LEU A 432 -9.38 14.70 45.50
N MET A 433 -9.23 15.84 44.82
CA MET A 433 -8.77 17.08 45.45
C MET A 433 -9.77 17.58 46.49
N ALA A 434 -11.08 17.58 46.20
CA ALA A 434 -12.12 17.92 47.19
C ALA A 434 -12.07 17.00 48.42
N ALA A 435 -11.94 15.68 48.22
CA ALA A 435 -11.80 14.73 49.33
C ALA A 435 -10.55 14.98 50.19
N LEU A 436 -9.42 15.38 49.59
CA LEU A 436 -8.23 15.81 50.34
C LEU A 436 -8.40 17.19 51.01
N GLN A 437 -9.18 18.08 50.43
CA GLN A 437 -9.54 19.36 51.05
C GLN A 437 -10.49 19.18 52.25
N GLU A 438 -11.28 18.11 52.29
CA GLU A 438 -12.09 17.75 53.46
C GLU A 438 -11.31 16.96 54.51
N LEU A 439 -10.15 16.38 54.14
CA LEU A 439 -9.28 15.67 55.08
C LEU A 439 -8.85 16.58 56.24
N VAL A 440 -9.23 16.17 57.45
CA VAL A 440 -8.78 16.76 58.72
C VAL A 440 -7.65 15.90 59.29
N ILE A 441 -6.44 16.46 59.31
CA ILE A 441 -5.27 15.78 59.84
C ILE A 441 -5.15 16.09 61.34
N ASN A 442 -5.64 15.18 62.18
CA ASN A 442 -5.56 15.30 63.63
C ASN A 442 -4.60 14.23 64.21
N PRO A 443 -3.54 14.62 64.96
CA PRO A 443 -2.61 13.67 65.56
C PRO A 443 -3.26 12.67 66.53
N ARG A 444 -4.36 13.04 67.19
CA ARG A 444 -5.06 12.22 68.20
C ARG A 444 -6.17 11.33 67.63
N ALA A 445 -6.68 11.63 66.44
CA ALA A 445 -7.77 10.90 65.79
C ALA A 445 -7.64 11.02 64.26
N GLN A 446 -6.85 10.13 63.66
CA GLN A 446 -6.57 10.19 62.21
C GLN A 446 -7.72 9.56 61.41
N GLN A 447 -8.25 10.32 60.46
CA GLN A 447 -9.16 9.80 59.44
C GLN A 447 -8.34 9.48 58.19
N LEU A 448 -8.02 8.19 58.00
CA LEU A 448 -7.22 7.74 56.86
C LEU A 448 -8.06 7.48 55.61
N GLU A 449 -9.39 7.46 55.71
CA GLU A 449 -10.28 7.07 54.61
C GLU A 449 -10.14 7.98 53.38
N PRO A 450 -10.18 9.33 53.49
CA PRO A 450 -10.03 10.19 52.30
C PRO A 450 -8.66 10.04 51.63
N PHE A 451 -7.62 9.78 52.43
CA PHE A 451 -6.28 9.50 51.91
C PHE A 451 -6.21 8.15 51.19
N ARG A 452 -6.81 7.11 51.77
CA ARG A 452 -6.90 5.77 51.16
C ARG A 452 -7.70 5.79 49.87
N TRP A 453 -8.76 6.59 49.78
CA TRP A 453 -9.52 6.80 48.54
C TRP A 453 -8.63 7.35 47.44
N VAL A 454 -7.80 8.37 47.73
CA VAL A 454 -6.86 8.93 46.75
C VAL A 454 -5.79 7.92 46.35
N MET A 455 -5.23 7.19 47.31
CA MET A 455 -4.19 6.18 47.02
C MET A 455 -4.70 5.00 46.20
N ALA A 456 -5.98 4.66 46.26
CA ALA A 456 -6.58 3.65 45.38
C ALA A 456 -6.46 4.02 43.89
N TRP A 457 -6.36 5.31 43.56
CA TRP A 457 -6.16 5.81 42.20
C TRP A 457 -4.68 5.97 41.79
N GLY A 458 -3.74 5.58 42.67
CA GLY A 458 -2.29 5.72 42.44
C GLY A 458 -1.80 5.14 41.12
N ASN A 459 -2.33 3.98 40.71
CA ASN A 459 -1.90 3.28 39.49
C ASN A 459 -2.59 3.78 38.21
N ALA A 460 -3.73 4.47 38.35
CA ALA A 460 -4.54 4.93 37.22
C ALA A 460 -4.25 6.39 36.84
N VAL A 461 -3.96 7.24 37.84
CA VAL A 461 -3.66 8.66 37.65
C VAL A 461 -2.17 8.83 37.37
N PRO A 462 -1.78 9.56 36.31
CA PRO A 462 -0.38 9.87 36.05
C PRO A 462 0.31 10.52 37.25
N ILE A 463 1.57 10.13 37.49
CA ILE A 463 2.33 10.49 38.69
C ILE A 463 2.40 12.02 38.89
N HIS A 464 2.54 12.82 37.82
CA HIS A 464 2.60 14.28 37.93
C HIS A 464 1.33 14.91 38.50
N HIS A 465 0.16 14.38 38.15
CA HIS A 465 -1.13 14.83 38.71
C HIS A 465 -1.30 14.38 40.14
N MET A 466 -0.91 13.13 40.45
CA MET A 466 -0.96 12.61 41.82
C MET A 466 -0.06 13.42 42.76
N VAL A 467 1.16 13.76 42.34
CA VAL A 467 2.07 14.62 43.08
C VAL A 467 1.45 16.00 43.31
N THR A 468 0.96 16.67 42.26
CA THR A 468 0.35 18.01 42.38
C THR A 468 -0.86 18.01 43.33
N LEU A 469 -1.67 16.94 43.30
CA LEU A 469 -2.83 16.76 44.16
C LEU A 469 -2.42 16.58 45.63
N LEU A 470 -1.38 15.79 45.90
CA LEU A 470 -0.82 15.62 47.24
C LEU A 470 -0.14 16.90 47.75
N GLU A 471 0.56 17.63 46.88
CA GLU A 471 1.21 18.91 47.22
C GLU A 471 0.20 19.92 47.72
N THR A 472 -0.87 20.13 46.96
CA THR A 472 -1.89 21.16 47.23
C THR A 472 -2.88 20.73 48.31
N GLY A 473 -3.34 19.47 48.30
CA GLY A 473 -4.41 18.99 49.16
C GLY A 473 -3.94 18.42 50.51
N PHE A 474 -2.79 17.75 50.54
CA PHE A 474 -2.32 17.00 51.72
C PHE A 474 -1.13 17.68 52.41
N PHE A 475 -0.02 17.90 51.69
CA PHE A 475 1.25 18.30 52.28
C PHE A 475 1.20 19.67 52.96
N VAL A 476 0.42 20.63 52.45
CA VAL A 476 0.23 21.95 53.10
C VAL A 476 -0.34 21.78 54.51
N LYS A 477 -1.45 21.06 54.64
CA LYS A 477 -2.11 20.83 55.94
C LYS A 477 -1.27 19.97 56.86
N TRP A 478 -0.66 18.91 56.30
CA TRP A 478 0.15 17.96 57.07
C TRP A 478 1.36 18.65 57.70
N ARG A 479 2.08 19.49 56.93
CA ARG A 479 3.19 20.29 57.47
C ARG A 479 2.73 21.34 58.47
N GLN A 480 1.58 21.97 58.26
CA GLN A 480 1.04 22.95 59.20
C GLN A 480 0.69 22.33 60.55
N VAL A 481 0.11 21.12 60.54
CA VAL A 481 -0.19 20.37 61.77
C VAL A 481 1.10 19.98 62.49
N LEU A 482 2.11 19.51 61.74
CA LEU A 482 3.43 19.22 62.30
C LEU A 482 4.07 20.47 62.91
N TYR A 483 4.06 21.60 62.22
CA TYR A 483 4.55 22.88 62.73
C TYR A 483 3.86 23.28 64.04
N ASN A 484 2.53 23.29 64.06
CA ASN A 484 1.75 23.66 65.25
C ASN A 484 2.03 22.71 66.43
N TRP A 485 2.22 21.41 66.16
CA TRP A 485 2.53 20.42 67.20
C TRP A 485 3.94 20.61 67.77
N LEU A 486 4.94 20.87 66.90
CA LEU A 486 6.32 21.14 67.29
C LEU A 486 6.48 22.45 68.06
N CYS A 487 5.71 23.50 67.74
CA CYS A 487 5.73 24.78 68.44
C CYS A 487 4.98 24.78 69.79
N SER A 488 4.26 23.70 70.12
CA SER A 488 3.51 23.59 71.38
C SER A 488 4.37 22.89 72.45
N THR A 489 4.07 21.64 72.80
CA THR A 489 4.88 20.78 73.68
C THR A 489 4.91 19.38 73.07
N PRO A 490 5.89 19.10 72.17
CA PRO A 490 5.91 17.84 71.43
C PRO A 490 6.46 16.68 72.29
N ASP A 491 5.80 15.53 72.22
CA ASP A 491 6.43 14.24 72.52
C ASP A 491 7.08 13.72 71.22
N PHE A 492 8.41 13.77 71.16
CA PHE A 492 9.17 13.41 69.95
C PHE A 492 9.01 11.94 69.55
N GLU A 493 8.67 11.05 70.49
CA GLU A 493 8.42 9.63 70.17
C GLU A 493 7.08 9.47 69.45
N GLU A 494 6.05 10.18 69.90
CA GLU A 494 4.75 10.24 69.24
C GLU A 494 4.83 10.90 67.86
N VAL A 495 5.58 12.01 67.74
CA VAL A 495 5.77 12.71 66.46
C VAL A 495 6.51 11.82 65.45
N THR A 496 7.55 11.10 65.89
CA THR A 496 8.28 10.15 65.03
C THR A 496 7.40 8.99 64.58
N ARG A 497 6.61 8.39 65.49
CA ARG A 497 5.65 7.33 65.12
C ARG A 497 4.57 7.84 64.15
N TRP A 498 4.09 9.06 64.34
CA TRP A 498 3.13 9.71 63.45
C TRP A 498 3.70 9.94 62.05
N TYR A 499 4.93 10.47 61.95
CA TYR A 499 5.63 10.67 60.67
C TYR A 499 5.83 9.35 59.92
N LEU A 500 6.35 8.32 60.60
CA LEU A 500 6.59 7.01 60.01
C LEU A 500 5.28 6.33 59.58
N GLY A 501 4.21 6.51 60.35
CA GLY A 501 2.86 6.05 60.01
C GLY A 501 2.39 6.63 58.67
N TRP A 502 2.45 7.95 58.50
CA TRP A 502 2.08 8.58 57.22
C TRP A 502 3.01 8.18 56.07
N LYS A 503 4.33 8.11 56.31
CA LYS A 503 5.31 7.69 55.31
C LYS A 503 5.03 6.28 54.78
N SER A 504 4.55 5.37 55.64
CA SER A 504 4.23 3.99 55.26
C SER A 504 3.02 3.85 54.32
N LEU A 505 2.16 4.88 54.24
CA LEU A 505 0.95 4.86 53.41
C LEU A 505 1.20 5.28 51.95
N PHE A 506 2.39 5.78 51.61
CA PHE A 506 2.75 6.14 50.25
C PHE A 506 3.26 4.92 49.47
N THR A 507 2.92 4.85 48.17
CA THR A 507 3.47 3.84 47.27
C THR A 507 4.97 4.09 47.01
N PRO A 508 5.76 3.06 46.67
CA PRO A 508 7.20 3.21 46.42
C PRO A 508 7.51 4.18 45.27
N GLU A 509 6.63 4.25 44.27
CA GLU A 509 6.73 5.16 43.11
C GLU A 509 6.62 6.62 43.52
N LEU A 510 5.71 6.94 44.46
CA LEU A 510 5.56 8.28 45.00
C LEU A 510 6.75 8.65 45.89
N LEU A 511 7.26 7.71 46.68
CA LEU A 511 8.46 7.91 47.50
C LEU A 511 9.74 8.11 46.68
N ALA A 512 9.80 7.59 45.46
CA ALA A 512 10.93 7.82 44.55
C ALA A 512 10.92 9.24 43.96
N ASN A 513 9.75 9.87 43.84
CA ASN A 513 9.60 11.20 43.26
C ASN A 513 10.34 12.27 44.07
N GLU A 514 11.11 13.12 43.39
CA GLU A 514 11.94 14.15 44.02
C GLU A 514 11.13 15.15 44.84
N ARG A 515 9.94 15.55 44.37
CA ARG A 515 9.13 16.56 45.07
C ARG A 515 8.56 16.02 46.37
N ILE A 516 8.04 14.80 46.35
CA ILE A 516 7.53 14.14 47.56
C ILE A 516 8.65 13.91 48.58
N ARG A 517 9.84 13.48 48.11
CA ARG A 517 11.03 13.38 48.97
C ARG A 517 11.41 14.72 49.59
N TRP A 518 11.36 15.80 48.82
CA TRP A 518 11.63 17.14 49.33
C TRP A 518 10.67 17.53 50.46
N TYR A 519 9.36 17.29 50.32
CA TYR A 519 8.40 17.57 51.40
C TYR A 519 8.63 16.71 52.65
N LEU A 520 8.97 15.43 52.47
CA LEU A 520 9.28 14.52 53.58
C LEU A 520 10.59 14.88 54.28
N GLN A 521 11.59 15.33 53.54
CA GLN A 521 12.87 15.81 54.08
C GLN A 521 12.69 17.13 54.81
N ASN A 522 11.91 18.06 54.25
CA ASN A 522 11.61 19.33 54.91
C ASN A 522 10.89 19.13 56.25
N ALA A 523 9.98 18.16 56.34
CA ALA A 523 9.34 17.80 57.59
C ALA A 523 10.32 17.19 58.61
N LEU A 524 11.29 16.39 58.18
CA LEU A 524 12.36 15.90 59.05
C LEU A 524 13.24 17.05 59.56
N GLU A 525 13.63 17.98 58.68
CA GLU A 525 14.39 19.18 59.07
C GLU A 525 13.65 20.04 60.11
N MET A 526 12.32 20.14 60.01
CA MET A 526 11.51 20.83 61.02
C MET A 526 11.53 20.09 62.37
N MET A 527 11.49 18.75 62.37
CA MET A 527 11.61 17.94 63.57
C MET A 527 12.99 18.09 64.21
N ASP A 528 14.06 18.02 63.41
CA ASP A 528 15.44 18.20 63.89
C ASP A 528 15.65 19.59 64.51
N GLN A 529 15.16 20.65 63.85
CA GLN A 529 15.20 22.01 64.39
C GLN A 529 14.46 22.14 65.74
N ALA A 530 13.32 21.46 65.89
CA ALA A 530 12.56 21.46 67.14
C ALA A 530 13.28 20.69 68.26
N VAL A 531 13.96 19.59 67.93
CA VAL A 531 14.80 18.83 68.88
C VAL A 531 16.02 19.63 69.33
N GLU A 532 16.65 20.38 68.40
CA GLU A 532 17.78 21.27 68.68
C GLU A 532 17.38 22.57 69.42
N GLY A 533 16.08 22.81 69.64
CA GLY A 533 15.57 24.01 70.32
C GLY A 533 15.63 25.28 69.45
N MET A 534 15.82 25.14 68.14
CA MET A 534 15.87 26.24 67.18
C MET A 534 14.45 26.66 66.76
N PRO A 535 14.22 27.94 66.39
CA PRO A 535 12.90 28.37 65.95
C PRO A 535 12.53 27.69 64.63
N VAL A 536 11.53 26.80 64.68
CA VAL A 536 10.99 26.13 63.51
C VAL A 536 10.42 27.18 62.56
N VAL A 537 10.76 27.09 61.28
CA VAL A 537 10.28 28.03 60.25
C VAL A 537 8.90 27.60 59.76
N GLN A 538 7.97 28.55 59.63
CA GLN A 538 6.63 28.27 59.10
C GLN A 538 6.68 27.72 57.66
N PRO A 539 5.94 26.63 57.36
CA PRO A 539 5.76 26.15 56.00
C PRO A 539 5.20 27.25 55.07
N GLY A 540 5.83 27.49 53.91
CA GLY A 540 5.42 28.51 52.92
C GLY A 540 6.06 29.89 53.08
N ALA A 541 6.64 30.23 54.23
CA ALA A 541 7.28 31.53 54.44
C ALA A 541 8.55 31.71 53.59
N LYS A 542 9.38 30.67 53.46
CA LYS A 542 10.60 30.69 52.63
C LYS A 542 10.29 30.73 51.12
N GLU A 543 9.21 30.09 50.69
CA GLU A 543 8.79 29.99 49.29
C GLU A 543 8.20 31.32 48.79
N ASN A 544 7.37 31.99 49.60
CA ASN A 544 6.80 33.29 49.27
C ASN A 544 7.86 34.39 49.14
N ILE A 545 8.88 34.39 50.02
CA ILE A 545 10.00 35.35 49.94
C ILE A 545 10.82 35.12 48.66
N SER A 546 10.97 33.87 48.25
CA SER A 546 11.73 33.49 47.04
C SER A 546 10.95 33.82 45.76
N TYR A 547 9.64 33.55 45.73
CA TYR A 547 8.76 33.89 44.61
C TYR A 547 8.72 35.40 44.37
N LEU A 548 8.53 36.20 45.43
CA LEU A 548 8.52 37.66 45.35
C LEU A 548 9.85 38.21 44.78
N ARG A 549 10.98 37.71 45.25
CA ARG A 549 12.31 38.11 44.76
C ARG A 549 12.55 37.74 43.29
N ILE A 550 12.00 36.61 42.83
CA ILE A 550 12.11 36.17 41.43
C ILE A 550 11.18 37.00 40.52
N THR A 551 9.96 37.32 40.97
CA THR A 551 9.05 38.19 40.22
C THR A 551 9.57 39.62 40.11
N GLU A 552 10.16 40.16 41.18
CA GLU A 552 10.81 41.48 41.17
C GLU A 552 11.99 41.50 40.18
N ARG A 553 12.79 40.44 40.15
CA ARG A 553 13.92 40.32 39.21
C ARG A 553 13.45 40.23 37.75
N ARG A 554 12.41 39.46 37.45
CA ARG A 554 11.84 39.37 36.09
C ARG A 554 11.20 40.67 35.63
N GLN A 555 10.54 41.39 36.55
CA GLN A 555 9.99 42.72 36.25
C GLN A 555 11.10 43.72 35.92
N PHE A 556 12.21 43.69 36.67
CA PHE A 556 13.38 44.53 36.42
C PHE A 556 14.07 44.19 35.08
N GLU A 557 14.22 42.90 34.76
CA GLU A 557 14.82 42.44 33.50
C GLU A 557 13.93 42.79 32.27
N ASN A 558 12.60 42.63 32.38
CA ASN A 558 11.66 43.04 31.34
C ASN A 558 11.65 44.56 31.14
N GLN A 559 11.80 45.33 32.21
CA GLN A 559 11.85 46.80 32.12
C GLN A 559 13.15 47.27 31.43
N GLN A 560 14.28 46.62 31.70
CA GLN A 560 15.54 46.88 31.00
C GLN A 560 15.49 46.49 29.51
N GLN A 561 14.87 45.35 29.18
CA GLN A 561 14.69 44.93 27.78
C GLN A 561 13.74 45.84 27.01
N ALA A 562 12.68 46.35 27.65
CA ALA A 562 11.78 47.33 27.04
C ALA A 562 12.49 48.66 26.74
N THR A 563 13.35 49.14 27.65
CA THR A 563 14.16 50.34 27.41
C THR A 563 15.23 50.14 26.34
N ALA A 564 15.82 48.95 26.23
CA ALA A 564 16.80 48.63 25.18
C ALA A 564 16.15 48.48 23.79
N ALA A 565 14.96 47.86 23.72
CA ALA A 565 14.19 47.75 22.48
C ALA A 565 13.71 49.11 21.98
N ALA A 566 13.28 50.01 22.87
CA ALA A 566 12.89 51.37 22.50
C ALA A 566 14.07 52.18 21.92
N GLY A 567 15.29 51.98 22.41
CA GLY A 567 16.50 52.61 21.87
C GLY A 567 16.93 52.08 20.49
N ALA A 568 16.69 50.80 20.21
CA ALA A 568 17.00 50.18 18.91
C ALA A 568 16.03 50.61 17.80
N TYR A 569 14.73 50.77 18.11
CA TYR A 569 13.73 51.25 17.14
C TYR A 569 13.97 52.68 16.65
N SER A 570 14.64 53.52 17.45
CA SER A 570 15.01 54.90 17.06
C SER A 570 16.21 55.01 16.11
N GLN A 571 16.98 53.93 15.87
CA GLN A 571 18.16 53.96 14.99
C GLN A 571 17.89 53.52 13.54
N GLU A 572 16.81 52.79 13.25
CA GLU A 572 16.54 52.23 11.90
C GLU A 572 15.64 53.10 11.00
N HIS A 573 15.04 54.19 11.49
CA HIS A 573 14.15 55.04 10.70
C HIS A 573 14.57 56.52 10.72
N ALA A 574 15.58 56.88 9.93
CA ALA A 574 15.85 58.27 9.53
C ALA A 574 16.11 58.36 8.01
N PRO A 575 15.37 59.19 7.24
CA PRO A 575 15.61 59.37 5.81
C PRO A 575 16.69 60.43 5.51
N LEU A 576 17.39 60.22 4.38
CA LEU A 576 18.45 61.07 3.82
C LEU A 576 17.89 62.23 2.97
N SER A 577 18.27 63.48 3.24
CA SER A 577 18.89 64.41 2.25
C SER A 577 19.03 65.88 2.73
N ALA A 578 20.11 66.51 2.23
CA ALA A 578 20.38 67.96 2.05
C ALA A 578 20.98 68.84 3.18
N SER A 579 22.32 68.72 3.29
CA SER A 579 23.35 69.77 3.13
C SER A 579 23.38 71.10 3.93
N VAL A 580 24.57 71.32 4.54
CA VAL A 580 25.27 72.57 4.92
C VAL A 580 24.88 73.25 6.25
N GLY A 581 25.82 73.21 7.22
CA GLY A 581 25.89 74.17 8.32
C GLY A 581 26.40 73.58 9.64
N ARG A 582 27.53 74.10 10.15
CA ARG A 582 28.21 73.74 11.40
C ARG A 582 27.46 74.23 12.66
N ASP A 583 27.74 73.56 13.78
CA ASP A 583 27.68 74.01 15.20
C ASP A 583 26.38 74.64 15.73
N ASN A 584 25.62 73.87 16.53
CA ASN A 584 25.52 74.06 17.99
C ASN A 584 24.58 73.01 18.60
N GLY A 585 24.94 72.49 19.78
CA GLY A 585 24.12 71.54 20.52
C GLY A 585 22.81 72.14 21.03
N ASN A 586 21.72 71.38 20.94
CA ASN A 586 20.57 71.51 21.83
C ASN A 586 19.82 70.18 21.88
N THR A 587 20.17 69.36 22.87
CA THR A 587 19.36 68.21 23.28
C THR A 587 18.10 68.76 23.95
N GLU A 588 16.91 68.44 23.44
CA GLU A 588 15.66 68.83 24.10
C GLU A 588 15.58 68.12 25.46
N MET A 589 15.92 68.83 26.54
CA MET A 589 15.86 68.34 27.92
C MET A 589 14.39 68.26 28.38
N SER A 590 14.02 67.17 29.04
CA SER A 590 12.67 67.02 29.60
C SER A 590 12.44 67.98 30.77
N LEU A 591 11.20 68.45 30.98
CA LEU A 591 10.87 69.40 32.06
C LEU A 591 11.39 68.95 33.44
N LYS A 592 11.37 67.64 33.70
CA LYS A 592 11.90 67.04 34.93
C LYS A 592 13.42 67.25 35.04
N GLU A 593 14.17 67.01 33.98
CA GLU A 593 15.62 67.22 33.95
C GLU A 593 15.97 68.71 34.08
N VAL A 594 15.16 69.61 33.50
CA VAL A 594 15.34 71.06 33.64
C VAL A 594 15.14 71.49 35.11
N VAL A 595 14.11 70.97 35.79
CA VAL A 595 13.84 71.27 37.21
C VAL A 595 14.90 70.67 38.12
N GLU A 596 15.37 69.46 37.83
CA GLU A 596 16.42 68.77 38.59
C GLU A 596 17.76 69.47 38.45
N MET A 597 18.16 69.84 37.23
CA MET A 597 19.37 70.63 36.98
C MET A 597 19.27 72.03 37.61
N PHE A 598 18.10 72.66 37.61
CA PHE A 598 17.88 73.94 38.30
C PHE A 598 17.96 73.80 39.84
N ALA A 599 17.52 72.66 40.39
CA ALA A 599 17.67 72.34 41.82
C ALA A 599 19.15 72.18 42.18
N GLU A 600 19.90 71.43 41.38
CA GLU A 600 21.32 71.16 41.56
C GLU A 600 22.17 72.43 41.45
N GLN A 601 21.89 73.29 40.45
CA GLN A 601 22.59 74.57 40.27
C GLN A 601 22.39 75.54 41.44
N ASN A 602 21.29 75.43 42.19
CA ASN A 602 20.99 76.28 43.34
C ASN A 602 21.16 75.57 44.70
N ASP A 603 21.77 74.38 44.70
CA ASP A 603 22.03 73.54 45.89
C ASP A 603 20.76 73.22 46.71
N VAL A 604 19.66 72.94 46.00
CA VAL A 604 18.36 72.56 46.59
C VAL A 604 18.07 71.09 46.31
N GLN A 605 17.66 70.35 47.35
CA GLN A 605 17.34 68.93 47.22
C GLN A 605 16.03 68.71 46.44
N PHE A 606 16.08 67.89 45.38
CA PHE A 606 14.91 67.44 44.63
C PHE A 606 14.67 65.94 44.87
N LEU A 607 13.60 65.59 45.61
CA LEU A 607 13.34 64.20 46.03
C LEU A 607 11.87 63.79 45.84
N PRO A 608 11.57 62.58 45.30
CA PRO A 608 10.20 62.11 45.17
C PRO A 608 9.61 61.75 46.55
N LYS A 609 8.38 62.22 46.84
CA LYS A 609 7.64 61.81 48.02
C LYS A 609 6.78 60.59 47.69
N VAL A 610 7.39 59.41 47.86
CA VAL A 610 6.79 58.11 47.50
C VAL A 610 5.45 57.93 48.22
N GLY A 611 4.40 57.62 47.44
CA GLY A 611 3.02 57.41 47.94
C GLY A 611 2.13 58.65 48.00
N ARG A 612 2.63 59.85 47.65
CA ARG A 612 1.83 61.09 47.57
C ARG A 612 1.59 61.50 46.12
N LEU A 613 0.32 61.46 45.70
CA LEU A 613 -0.15 61.86 44.37
C LEU A 613 -1.10 63.06 44.51
N HIS A 614 -1.04 64.00 43.59
CA HIS A 614 -2.00 65.09 43.48
C HIS A 614 -2.56 65.10 42.06
N GLU A 615 -3.88 64.96 41.91
CA GLU A 615 -4.54 64.86 40.59
C GLU A 615 -3.90 63.80 39.66
N GLY A 616 -3.46 62.67 40.24
CA GLY A 616 -2.80 61.58 39.51
C GLY A 616 -1.32 61.78 39.19
N PHE A 617 -0.75 62.96 39.48
CA PHE A 617 0.66 63.26 39.26
C PHE A 617 1.51 63.05 40.52
N GLN A 618 2.74 62.58 40.32
CA GLN A 618 3.71 62.34 41.40
C GLN A 618 4.17 63.67 42.01
N VAL A 619 4.08 63.76 43.35
CA VAL A 619 4.58 64.91 44.09
C VAL A 619 6.07 64.74 44.39
N TYR A 620 6.85 65.76 44.06
CA TYR A 620 8.27 65.89 44.37
C TYR A 620 8.48 66.97 45.44
N GLY A 621 9.51 66.85 46.27
CA GLY A 621 9.95 67.92 47.16
C GLY A 621 11.08 68.69 46.51
N PHE A 622 10.94 70.00 46.38
CA PHE A 622 12.00 70.93 46.02
C PHE A 622 12.38 71.73 47.28
N GLY A 623 13.40 71.23 47.98
CA GLY A 623 13.77 71.70 49.32
C GLY A 623 12.61 71.59 50.31
N SER A 624 12.10 72.74 50.76
CA SER A 624 10.98 72.82 51.71
C SER A 624 9.60 72.84 51.05
N VAL A 625 9.52 73.02 49.73
CA VAL A 625 8.26 73.16 48.98
C VAL A 625 7.90 71.83 48.30
N SER A 626 6.62 71.46 48.30
CA SER A 626 6.14 70.29 47.53
C SER A 626 5.64 70.74 46.16
N ILE A 627 6.08 70.07 45.11
CA ILE A 627 5.85 70.44 43.72
C ILE A 627 5.27 69.27 42.93
N CYS A 628 4.50 69.58 41.90
CA CYS A 628 3.80 68.64 41.04
C CYS A 628 4.00 69.09 39.59
N MET A 629 4.31 68.16 38.70
CA MET A 629 4.69 68.46 37.32
C MET A 629 3.73 67.81 36.35
N ASP A 630 3.17 68.61 35.44
CA ASP A 630 2.41 68.12 34.30
C ASP A 630 3.32 68.19 33.06
N ASN A 631 3.85 67.02 32.68
CA ASN A 631 4.73 66.88 31.51
C ASN A 631 3.97 67.04 30.18
N ALA A 632 2.65 66.83 30.15
CA ALA A 632 1.86 66.97 28.92
C ALA A 632 1.56 68.43 28.59
N GLN A 633 1.36 69.27 29.62
CA GLN A 633 1.14 70.72 29.46
C GLN A 633 2.40 71.56 29.71
N GLN A 634 3.53 70.93 30.05
CA GLN A 634 4.80 71.57 30.41
C GLN A 634 4.64 72.62 31.52
N ARG A 635 3.86 72.30 32.57
CA ARG A 635 3.55 73.22 33.67
C ARG A 635 3.96 72.65 35.02
N LEU A 636 4.47 73.55 35.87
CA LEU A 636 4.91 73.21 37.21
C LEU A 636 4.01 73.89 38.25
N TYR A 637 3.57 73.12 39.25
CA TYR A 637 2.70 73.55 40.32
C TYR A 637 3.42 73.41 41.67
N ALA A 638 3.34 74.42 42.52
CA ALA A 638 3.88 74.38 43.88
C ALA A 638 2.76 74.48 44.92
N GLN A 639 2.94 73.78 46.04
CA GLN A 639 2.04 73.79 47.17
C GLN A 639 2.28 75.02 48.04
N SER A 640 1.31 75.95 48.08
CA SER A 640 1.32 77.13 48.95
C SER A 640 0.12 77.07 49.89
N GLY A 641 0.35 76.68 51.15
CA GLY A 641 -0.71 76.37 52.11
C GLY A 641 -1.54 75.15 51.67
N ASP A 642 -2.84 75.33 51.50
CA ASP A 642 -3.80 74.27 51.15
C ASP A 642 -4.18 74.26 49.66
N ARG A 643 -3.48 75.03 48.82
CA ARG A 643 -3.75 75.13 47.37
C ARG A 643 -2.48 74.93 46.54
N TRP A 644 -2.67 74.43 45.32
CA TRP A 644 -1.62 74.25 44.32
C TRP A 644 -1.71 75.35 43.28
N VAL A 645 -0.61 76.08 43.08
CA VAL A 645 -0.55 77.25 42.20
C VAL A 645 0.50 77.00 41.11
N PRO A 646 0.22 77.30 39.82
CA PRO A 646 1.24 77.21 38.78
C PRO A 646 2.32 78.27 39.01
N VAL A 647 3.59 77.86 38.98
CA VAL A 647 4.75 78.73 39.28
C VAL A 647 5.87 78.54 38.27
N SER A 648 6.66 79.58 38.05
CA SER A 648 7.92 79.49 37.30
C SER A 648 9.08 78.99 38.18
N LEU A 649 10.18 78.57 37.56
CA LEU A 649 11.38 78.08 38.28
C LEU A 649 11.96 79.11 39.26
N GLU A 650 11.98 80.39 38.87
CA GLU A 650 12.46 81.49 39.73
C GLU A 650 11.53 81.72 40.94
N GLN A 651 10.21 81.68 40.72
CA GLN A 651 9.22 81.82 41.80
C GLN A 651 9.29 80.65 42.79
N LEU A 652 9.58 79.45 42.31
CA LEU A 652 9.77 78.25 43.11
C LEU A 652 11.04 78.33 43.99
N LEU A 653 12.10 78.97 43.50
CA LEU A 653 13.29 79.26 44.30
C LEU A 653 13.00 80.27 45.42
N ASP A 654 12.25 81.32 45.11
CA ASP A 654 11.84 82.34 46.08
C ASP A 654 10.92 81.75 47.16
N MET A 655 9.99 80.87 46.79
CA MET A 655 9.13 80.15 47.74
C MET A 655 9.92 79.23 48.67
N ASN A 656 11.04 78.67 48.22
CA ASN A 656 11.92 77.85 49.07
C ASN A 656 12.78 78.70 50.04
N ARG A 657 13.09 79.96 49.68
CA ARG A 657 13.85 80.89 50.54
C ARG A 657 13.04 81.51 51.66
N ILE A 658 11.70 81.54 51.54
CA ILE A 658 10.81 82.00 52.59
C ILE A 658 10.56 80.84 53.57
N PRO A 659 11.10 80.87 54.81
CA PRO A 659 10.86 79.80 55.75
C PRO A 659 9.38 79.78 56.12
N SER A 660 8.69 78.71 55.72
CA SER A 660 7.32 78.45 56.18
C SER A 660 7.33 78.38 57.71
N LYS A 661 6.80 79.42 58.36
CA LYS A 661 6.52 79.43 59.80
C LYS A 661 5.65 78.21 60.11
N ARG A 662 6.23 77.22 60.78
CA ARG A 662 5.49 76.16 61.48
C ARG A 662 4.41 76.80 62.36
N TRP A 663 3.14 76.54 62.06
CA TRP A 663 2.06 76.61 63.04
C TRP A 663 1.61 75.19 63.33
N LYS A 664 1.43 74.92 64.63
CA LYS A 664 1.09 73.64 65.25
C LYS A 664 -0.20 73.04 64.69
#